data_AF-A0A923HWP5-F1
#
_entry.id   AF-A0A923HWP5-F1
#
_cell.length_a   1.000
_cell.length_b   1.000
_cell.length_c   1.000
_cell.angle_alpha   90.00
_cell.angle_beta   90.00
_cell.angle_gamma   90.00
#
_symmetry.space_group_name_H-M   'P 1'
#
loop_
_entity.id
_entity.type
_entity.pdbx_description
1 polymer ?
#
loop_
_entity_poly.entity_id
_entity_poly.type
_entity_poly.pdbx_seq_one_letter_code
_entity_poly.pdbx_strand_id
1 'polypeptide(L)'
;MESTKSSKRLVSMGVIILLLFLTAFSYYSPKADAAGQTIIINPGHQVGTDSGAVNSTTGITEVGLNNALAIKIVTTLRNNGYNAMLSHQIPENTMGLPTLLATTTNDSTQIANAANKLGADLLISVHHNSGGTAASGYEFYWSSYHPSVDTNGLYEVTGLWSDGSSATLDSTPCAIALKSKELANLFNTNFKSLDYVPSRNKIVERDDAFTRKTSMPSVLIEAGFVSNDAESLAMADGGNQQKMADQVLVSINQLFGNDTSTTVITADSVKATVSGSQITATVSGINTPNSVKTIQFPVWSDANGQDDIVWYTATKQSDGSYQATINISDHNNVGGVYNVHCYATDTNGKVSMLGHTTVGVAVETMTASLTTSVSGDKINVSIKGLVAPYGVKTIYVPIWSETGGQDDLKWYTATKQSDGSYNLSVDIKDHNYNSGIYNVHCYGVDSSGNYTLLGTTTATVSGSVQTMTASTVSNSVSGNKITVSISGLAAPNGLQTIYVPTWSDVNGQDDIKWYTATKQNDGSYSLTIDIKDHNYDSGVYNIHIYGVDDTGKYTFLKAMTTSEIVPEIMSTSSIKASVSGNQITATIQGITSPNGVKNISVPVWSETGGQDDIKWYSATKQSDGSYSVTIDIKDHNYDCGTYYIHCYGTDTSNLTTFLGDTSVNISTTPMTASKITASFADNMITVNIDGITAPNGIQSILVPTWSDNGGQDDIVWYTATKQSNGSYQVTIDAKNHNGDSGPYSIHVYGVEADGRNVFLGNTSVSVRYVETPIMGATTVTAADLIAYYNRTGCTYPQIYTNIGVNLETFVNMYIQECEAEGVRAEVAFAQAMLETGNLQFGGDVKASQFNFAGLGATGGVPGYDFSATYGNTSTGLRTGIRGHVQHLKCYACDEPLNQTKVDPRWNDTLRLRALSVEELAGTWAADKTYAPKVKAIMNKF
;
A
#
# COMPACT_ATOMS: atom_id res chain seq x y z
N MET A 1 -6.04 -33.69 37.39
CA MET A 1 -4.73 -33.28 36.83
C MET A 1 -4.85 -32.12 35.83
N GLU A 2 -5.86 -31.25 36.01
CA GLU A 2 -6.18 -30.13 35.11
C GLU A 2 -5.86 -28.75 35.69
N SER A 3 -5.52 -28.61 36.98
CA SER A 3 -5.24 -27.29 37.57
C SER A 3 -3.83 -26.74 37.27
N THR A 4 -2.93 -27.54 36.70
CA THR A 4 -1.58 -27.10 36.27
C THR A 4 -1.47 -26.73 34.78
N LYS A 5 -2.56 -26.82 33.99
CA LYS A 5 -2.61 -26.34 32.60
C LYS A 5 -3.27 -24.96 32.44
N SER A 6 -3.93 -24.45 33.47
CA SER A 6 -4.56 -23.11 33.49
C SER A 6 -3.54 -21.97 33.67
N SER A 7 -2.45 -22.21 34.40
CA SER A 7 -1.43 -21.18 34.69
C SER A 7 -0.50 -20.84 33.52
N LYS A 8 -0.51 -21.62 32.44
CA LYS A 8 0.20 -21.29 31.18
C LYS A 8 -0.67 -20.63 30.11
N ARG A 9 -1.99 -20.54 30.30
CA ARG A 9 -2.88 -19.78 29.40
C ARG A 9 -3.26 -18.39 29.94
N LEU A 10 -3.10 -18.14 31.24
CA LEU A 10 -3.31 -16.80 31.82
C LEU A 10 -2.11 -15.84 31.67
N VAL A 11 -0.89 -16.36 31.49
CA VAL A 11 0.27 -15.53 31.11
C VAL A 11 0.24 -15.16 29.61
N SER A 12 -0.47 -15.94 28.79
CA SER A 12 -0.62 -15.67 27.34
C SER A 12 -1.82 -14.79 27.00
N MET A 13 -2.89 -14.81 27.81
CA MET A 13 -4.06 -13.95 27.58
C MET A 13 -3.89 -12.53 28.15
N GLY A 14 -3.06 -12.35 29.19
CA GLY A 14 -2.73 -11.02 29.73
C GLY A 14 -1.85 -10.17 28.80
N VAL A 15 -1.01 -10.82 27.98
CA VAL A 15 -0.20 -10.13 26.95
C VAL A 15 -1.04 -9.76 25.73
N ILE A 16 -2.10 -10.53 25.43
CA ILE A 16 -2.99 -10.25 24.29
C ILE A 16 -4.03 -9.17 24.61
N ILE A 17 -4.50 -9.06 25.86
CA ILE A 17 -5.40 -7.97 26.26
C ILE A 17 -4.65 -6.64 26.44
N LEU A 18 -3.36 -6.65 26.79
CA LEU A 18 -2.53 -5.44 26.81
C LEU A 18 -2.21 -4.92 25.38
N LEU A 19 -2.13 -5.81 24.38
CA LEU A 19 -2.00 -5.43 22.96
C LEU A 19 -3.34 -5.02 22.29
N LEU A 20 -4.48 -5.47 22.85
CA LEU A 20 -5.81 -5.05 22.38
C LEU A 20 -6.30 -3.75 23.04
N PHE A 21 -5.78 -3.36 24.20
CA PHE A 21 -6.07 -2.05 24.81
C PHE A 21 -5.19 -0.90 24.29
N LEU A 22 -4.07 -1.20 23.64
CA LEU A 22 -3.26 -0.22 22.89
C LEU A 22 -3.75 0.03 21.45
N THR A 23 -4.75 -0.71 20.98
CA THR A 23 -5.34 -0.55 19.63
C THR A 23 -6.78 -0.01 19.64
N ALA A 24 -7.35 0.27 20.82
CA ALA A 24 -8.73 0.79 20.96
C ALA A 24 -8.83 2.30 21.27
N PHE A 25 -7.75 3.07 21.11
CA PHE A 25 -7.77 4.55 21.19
C PHE A 25 -7.31 5.24 19.89
N SER A 26 -7.57 4.62 18.73
CA SER A 26 -7.23 5.20 17.42
C SER A 26 -8.41 5.32 16.46
N TYR A 27 -9.65 5.17 16.94
CA TYR A 27 -10.85 5.38 16.12
C TYR A 27 -11.76 6.45 16.73
N TYR A 28 -11.21 7.66 16.83
CA TYR A 28 -11.96 8.91 16.68
C TYR A 28 -10.92 10.01 16.40
N SER A 29 -10.45 10.08 15.16
CA SER A 29 -9.77 11.29 14.68
C SER A 29 -10.79 12.08 13.86
N PRO A 30 -11.24 13.26 14.31
CA PRO A 30 -12.04 14.11 13.45
C PRO A 30 -11.18 14.47 12.23
N LYS A 31 -11.75 14.31 11.03
CA LYS A 31 -11.19 14.89 9.81
C LYS A 31 -10.85 16.36 10.07
N ALA A 32 -9.57 16.67 10.06
CA ALA A 32 -9.04 18.03 10.04
C ALA A 32 -7.83 18.04 9.09
N ASP A 33 -7.95 18.81 8.02
CA ASP A 33 -6.89 19.12 7.06
C ASP A 33 -5.71 19.83 7.76
N ALA A 34 -4.56 19.18 7.81
CA ALA A 34 -3.22 19.79 7.85
C ALA A 34 -2.18 18.69 7.56
N ALA A 35 -1.65 18.63 6.34
CA ALA A 35 -0.67 17.60 5.95
C ALA A 35 0.66 17.81 6.70
N GLY A 36 1.14 16.78 7.41
CA GLY A 36 2.51 16.74 7.97
C GLY A 36 3.57 16.69 6.86
N GLN A 37 4.85 16.93 7.20
CA GLN A 37 5.95 16.96 6.21
C GLN A 37 6.00 15.65 5.41
N THR A 38 6.21 15.76 4.10
CA THR A 38 6.29 14.64 3.17
C THR A 38 7.73 14.11 3.08
N ILE A 39 7.94 12.88 3.52
CA ILE A 39 9.27 12.27 3.64
C ILE A 39 9.37 11.02 2.77
N ILE A 40 10.36 10.99 1.88
CA ILE A 40 10.62 9.84 1.01
C ILE A 40 11.80 9.04 1.56
N ILE A 41 11.59 7.75 1.80
CA ILE A 41 12.63 6.82 2.22
C ILE A 41 12.93 5.89 1.04
N ASN A 42 14.15 5.96 0.53
CA ASN A 42 14.64 5.07 -0.52
C ASN A 42 15.40 3.89 0.10
N PRO A 43 14.88 2.65 0.05
CA PRO A 43 15.73 1.48 0.26
C PRO A 43 16.68 1.35 -0.93
N GLY A 44 17.99 1.34 -0.71
CA GLY A 44 18.97 1.15 -1.78
C GLY A 44 18.95 -0.26 -2.39
N HIS A 45 19.37 -0.39 -3.65
CA HIS A 45 19.40 -1.63 -4.43
C HIS A 45 18.01 -2.22 -4.77
N GLN A 46 17.95 -3.34 -5.50
CA GLN A 46 16.70 -3.89 -6.02
C GLN A 46 16.69 -5.43 -6.03
N VAL A 47 15.78 -6.04 -5.27
CA VAL A 47 15.68 -7.51 -5.14
C VAL A 47 15.58 -8.17 -6.52
N GLY A 48 16.42 -9.19 -6.74
CA GLY A 48 16.48 -9.95 -8.00
C GLY A 48 17.19 -9.23 -9.16
N THR A 49 17.60 -7.96 -9.01
CA THR A 49 18.33 -7.20 -10.04
C THR A 49 19.71 -6.77 -9.54
N ASP A 50 19.75 -6.18 -8.35
CA ASP A 50 20.96 -5.70 -7.68
C ASP A 50 20.83 -6.04 -6.18
N SER A 51 21.63 -6.97 -5.70
CA SER A 51 21.61 -7.37 -4.28
C SER A 51 22.34 -6.39 -3.36
N GLY A 52 23.07 -5.43 -3.94
CA GLY A 52 24.15 -4.73 -3.26
C GLY A 52 25.22 -5.71 -2.75
N ALA A 53 25.92 -5.32 -1.69
CA ALA A 53 26.90 -6.18 -1.04
C ALA A 53 26.25 -7.45 -0.44
N VAL A 54 26.98 -8.56 -0.47
CA VAL A 54 26.55 -9.83 0.14
C VAL A 54 27.63 -10.31 1.09
N ASN A 55 27.26 -10.57 2.34
CA ASN A 55 28.17 -11.21 3.28
C ASN A 55 28.29 -12.70 2.91
N SER A 56 29.50 -13.14 2.55
CA SER A 56 29.74 -14.52 2.13
C SER A 56 29.60 -15.56 3.26
N THR A 57 29.75 -15.14 4.52
CA THR A 57 29.67 -16.02 5.70
C THR A 57 28.23 -16.19 6.17
N THR A 58 27.49 -15.09 6.29
CA THR A 58 26.13 -15.08 6.86
C THR A 58 25.03 -15.19 5.80
N GLY A 59 25.35 -14.93 4.53
CA GLY A 59 24.39 -14.90 3.42
C GLY A 59 23.49 -13.67 3.41
N ILE A 60 23.70 -12.72 4.32
CA ILE A 60 22.90 -11.50 4.43
C ILE A 60 23.25 -10.57 3.26
N THR A 61 22.22 -10.07 2.59
CA THR A 61 22.33 -9.13 1.47
C THR A 61 22.04 -7.70 1.92
N GLU A 62 22.73 -6.74 1.32
CA GLU A 62 22.51 -5.32 1.53
C GLU A 62 21.07 -4.92 1.20
N VAL A 63 20.54 -5.36 0.05
CA VAL A 63 19.16 -5.06 -0.34
C VAL A 63 18.14 -5.55 0.70
N GLY A 64 18.38 -6.71 1.31
CA GLY A 64 17.52 -7.24 2.37
C GLY A 64 17.54 -6.37 3.63
N LEU A 65 18.71 -5.90 4.04
CA LEU A 65 18.87 -4.99 5.18
C LEU A 65 18.25 -3.61 4.89
N ASN A 66 18.47 -3.07 3.68
CA ASN A 66 17.92 -1.79 3.26
C ASN A 66 16.39 -1.80 3.28
N ASN A 67 15.77 -2.84 2.73
CA ASN A 67 14.32 -3.00 2.71
C ASN A 67 13.75 -3.09 4.13
N ALA A 68 14.34 -3.93 4.99
CA ALA A 68 13.88 -4.12 6.36
C ALA A 68 13.96 -2.83 7.21
N LEU A 69 15.05 -2.09 7.10
CA LEU A 69 15.24 -0.84 7.83
C LEU A 69 14.34 0.28 7.27
N ALA A 70 14.21 0.40 5.94
CA ALA A 70 13.35 1.42 5.31
C ALA A 70 11.88 1.25 5.70
N ILE A 71 11.36 0.02 5.74
CA ILE A 71 10.00 -0.28 6.20
C ILE A 71 9.78 0.22 7.63
N LYS A 72 10.74 -0.03 8.54
CA LYS A 72 10.67 0.42 9.92
C LYS A 72 10.71 1.94 10.03
N ILE A 73 11.61 2.60 9.29
CA ILE A 73 11.69 4.07 9.26
C ILE A 73 10.36 4.67 8.80
N VAL A 74 9.81 4.22 7.67
CA VAL A 74 8.53 4.74 7.15
C VAL A 74 7.40 4.50 8.16
N THR A 75 7.33 3.31 8.75
CA THR A 75 6.31 2.98 9.77
C THR A 75 6.43 3.89 10.99
N THR A 76 7.65 4.04 11.53
CA THR A 76 7.93 4.93 12.68
C THR A 76 7.55 6.37 12.38
N LEU A 77 7.89 6.90 11.21
CA LEU A 77 7.57 8.27 10.82
C LEU A 77 6.06 8.49 10.68
N ARG A 78 5.34 7.57 10.01
CA ARG A 78 3.88 7.65 9.87
C ARG A 78 3.16 7.61 11.21
N ASN A 79 3.61 6.75 12.12
CA ASN A 79 3.08 6.67 13.49
C ASN A 79 3.32 7.95 14.31
N ASN A 80 4.25 8.81 13.88
CA ASN A 80 4.57 10.09 14.51
C ASN A 80 4.09 11.30 13.69
N GLY A 81 3.10 11.10 12.81
CA GLY A 81 2.38 12.20 12.14
C GLY A 81 3.01 12.72 10.84
N TYR A 82 4.08 12.10 10.34
CA TYR A 82 4.67 12.45 9.04
C TYR A 82 3.93 11.78 7.87
N ASN A 83 3.89 12.47 6.73
CA ASN A 83 3.46 11.88 5.46
C ASN A 83 4.63 11.12 4.81
N ALA A 84 5.05 10.00 5.41
CA ALA A 84 6.18 9.22 4.95
C ALA A 84 5.78 8.07 4.00
N MET A 85 6.63 7.78 3.01
CA MET A 85 6.44 6.72 2.01
C MET A 85 7.78 6.16 1.52
N LEU A 86 7.75 4.95 0.95
CA LEU A 86 8.90 4.35 0.26
C LEU A 86 9.08 4.99 -1.13
N SER A 87 10.29 4.99 -1.68
CA SER A 87 10.54 5.54 -3.01
C SER A 87 9.94 4.70 -4.15
N HIS A 88 9.87 3.38 -4.00
CA HIS A 88 9.40 2.41 -5.01
C HIS A 88 8.80 1.17 -4.35
N GLN A 89 8.19 0.28 -5.13
CA GLN A 89 7.66 -0.98 -4.64
C GLN A 89 8.79 -1.96 -4.30
N ILE A 90 8.72 -2.57 -3.12
CA ILE A 90 9.62 -3.65 -2.69
C ILE A 90 8.81 -4.89 -2.29
N PRO A 91 9.27 -6.12 -2.62
CA PRO A 91 8.53 -7.35 -2.33
C PRO A 91 8.19 -7.55 -0.84
N GLU A 92 9.06 -7.08 0.06
CA GLU A 92 8.92 -7.26 1.51
C GLU A 92 7.89 -6.31 2.15
N ASN A 93 7.33 -5.35 1.40
CA ASN A 93 6.30 -4.41 1.87
C ASN A 93 4.90 -5.07 1.98
N THR A 94 4.81 -6.12 2.80
CA THR A 94 3.56 -6.87 3.07
C THR A 94 2.52 -6.05 3.83
N MET A 95 2.92 -4.93 4.45
CA MET A 95 2.05 -4.01 5.18
C MET A 95 1.33 -2.97 4.30
N GLY A 96 1.64 -2.91 3.00
CA GLY A 96 1.01 -1.97 2.08
C GLY A 96 1.37 -0.51 2.37
N LEU A 97 2.60 -0.22 2.81
CA LEU A 97 3.08 1.17 2.96
C LEU A 97 3.04 1.89 1.61
N PRO A 98 2.68 3.19 1.57
CA PRO A 98 2.62 3.93 0.33
C PRO A 98 4.00 4.01 -0.35
N THR A 99 4.00 4.07 -1.68
CA THR A 99 5.20 4.20 -2.50
C THR A 99 5.08 5.42 -3.43
N LEU A 100 6.19 6.11 -3.66
CA LEU A 100 6.26 7.25 -4.59
C LEU A 100 6.15 6.78 -6.05
N LEU A 101 6.89 5.74 -6.41
CA LEU A 101 6.80 5.07 -7.71
C LEU A 101 5.95 3.80 -7.59
N ALA A 102 5.16 3.53 -8.63
CA ALA A 102 4.36 2.31 -8.75
C ALA A 102 5.17 1.11 -9.28
N THR A 103 6.46 1.30 -9.58
CA THR A 103 7.38 0.29 -10.11
C THR A 103 8.32 -0.21 -9.02
N THR A 104 9.02 -1.33 -9.28
CA THR A 104 10.11 -1.83 -8.43
C THR A 104 11.48 -1.24 -8.77
N THR A 105 11.56 -0.39 -9.79
CA THR A 105 12.81 0.21 -10.28
C THR A 105 13.43 1.15 -9.25
N ASN A 106 14.67 0.86 -8.85
CA ASN A 106 15.47 1.73 -8.00
C ASN A 106 16.45 2.59 -8.82
N ASP A 107 15.91 3.58 -9.54
CA ASP A 107 16.73 4.54 -10.31
C ASP A 107 16.80 5.90 -9.60
N SER A 108 18.02 6.31 -9.25
CA SER A 108 18.26 7.57 -8.53
C SER A 108 17.73 8.82 -9.24
N THR A 109 17.71 8.84 -10.57
CA THR A 109 17.23 9.99 -11.34
C THR A 109 15.71 10.03 -11.35
N GLN A 110 15.05 8.89 -11.58
CA GLN A 110 13.60 8.78 -11.57
C GLN A 110 13.03 9.11 -10.19
N ILE A 111 13.64 8.57 -9.13
CA ILE A 111 13.21 8.80 -7.75
C ILE A 111 13.40 10.28 -7.39
N ALA A 112 14.57 10.86 -7.66
CA ALA A 112 14.80 12.28 -7.39
C ALA A 112 13.83 13.17 -8.18
N ASN A 113 13.61 12.90 -9.46
CA ASN A 113 12.67 13.67 -10.28
C ASN A 113 11.23 13.55 -9.77
N ALA A 114 10.79 12.36 -9.37
CA ALA A 114 9.46 12.14 -8.81
C ALA A 114 9.30 12.85 -7.45
N ALA A 115 10.31 12.79 -6.59
CA ALA A 115 10.30 13.49 -5.30
C ALA A 115 10.31 15.02 -5.48
N ASN A 116 11.09 15.53 -6.43
CA ASN A 116 11.11 16.96 -6.79
C ASN A 116 9.75 17.40 -7.32
N LYS A 117 9.14 16.61 -8.22
CA LYS A 117 7.80 16.88 -8.78
C LYS A 117 6.71 16.86 -7.71
N LEU A 118 6.82 15.96 -6.75
CA LEU A 118 5.90 15.89 -5.61
C LEU A 118 6.05 17.09 -4.67
N GLY A 119 7.22 17.73 -4.65
CA GLY A 119 7.56 18.76 -3.68
C GLY A 119 7.80 18.18 -2.29
N ALA A 120 8.46 17.02 -2.21
CA ALA A 120 8.77 16.39 -0.92
C ALA A 120 9.65 17.29 -0.04
N ASP A 121 9.50 17.19 1.28
CA ASP A 121 10.23 18.00 2.26
C ASP A 121 11.60 17.39 2.63
N LEU A 122 11.77 16.08 2.44
CA LEU A 122 12.99 15.34 2.76
C LEU A 122 13.08 14.03 1.97
N LEU A 123 14.28 13.68 1.52
CA LEU A 123 14.59 12.38 0.94
C LEU A 123 15.77 11.72 1.67
N ILE A 124 15.61 10.47 2.12
CA ILE A 124 16.70 9.70 2.74
C ILE A 124 16.92 8.42 1.93
N SER A 125 18.17 8.14 1.54
CA SER A 125 18.55 6.85 0.95
C SER A 125 19.21 5.96 2.00
N VAL A 126 18.76 4.72 2.15
CA VAL A 126 19.25 3.75 3.13
C VAL A 126 20.08 2.69 2.43
N HIS A 127 21.33 2.55 2.85
CA HIS A 127 22.33 1.61 2.36
C HIS A 127 23.08 0.92 3.51
N HIS A 128 23.82 -0.14 3.19
CA HIS A 128 24.76 -0.78 4.11
C HIS A 128 26.06 -1.09 3.37
N ASN A 129 27.13 -0.42 3.76
CA ASN A 129 28.39 -0.39 3.04
C ASN A 129 29.13 -1.74 3.06
N SER A 130 30.20 -1.84 2.26
CA SER A 130 31.08 -2.99 2.22
C SER A 130 32.54 -2.56 2.10
N GLY A 131 33.43 -3.33 2.73
CA GLY A 131 34.87 -3.10 2.71
C GLY A 131 35.63 -4.36 3.13
N GLY A 132 36.77 -4.17 3.81
CA GLY A 132 37.44 -5.29 4.46
C GLY A 132 36.58 -5.90 5.58
N THR A 133 36.85 -7.15 5.96
CA THR A 133 36.08 -7.87 7.00
C THR A 133 36.13 -7.20 8.39
N ALA A 134 37.11 -6.31 8.62
CA ALA A 134 37.23 -5.51 9.83
C ALA A 134 36.60 -4.11 9.74
N ALA A 135 36.06 -3.72 8.58
CA ALA A 135 35.36 -2.45 8.43
C ALA A 135 34.08 -2.47 9.27
N SER A 136 33.78 -1.36 9.94
CA SER A 136 32.61 -1.29 10.83
C SER A 136 32.10 0.13 11.03
N GLY A 137 30.84 0.23 11.44
CA GLY A 137 30.19 1.46 11.86
C GLY A 137 29.46 2.21 10.75
N TYR A 138 28.56 3.11 11.15
CA TYR A 138 27.74 3.90 10.22
C TYR A 138 28.47 5.10 9.60
N GLU A 139 28.03 5.50 8.42
CA GLU A 139 28.56 6.63 7.65
C GLU A 139 27.41 7.44 7.02
N PHE A 140 27.57 8.75 6.85
CA PHE A 140 26.53 9.62 6.27
C PHE A 140 27.09 10.45 5.12
N TYR A 141 26.33 10.52 4.03
CA TYR A 141 26.72 11.20 2.80
C TYR A 141 25.71 12.29 2.46
N TRP A 142 26.21 13.47 2.13
CA TRP A 142 25.41 14.63 1.73
C TRP A 142 26.12 15.38 0.59
N SER A 143 25.39 16.21 -0.16
CA SER A 143 25.97 17.01 -1.24
C SER A 143 25.82 18.50 -0.99
N SER A 144 26.87 19.27 -1.27
CA SER A 144 26.79 20.72 -1.43
C SER A 144 26.21 21.13 -2.78
N TYR A 145 26.40 20.27 -3.79
CA TYR A 145 26.02 20.52 -5.17
C TYR A 145 24.59 20.05 -5.46
N HIS A 146 23.72 20.97 -5.84
CA HIS A 146 22.33 20.68 -6.23
C HIS A 146 21.98 21.38 -7.55
N PRO A 147 22.33 20.81 -8.72
CA PRO A 147 22.24 21.50 -10.02
C PRO A 147 20.84 21.93 -10.46
N SER A 148 19.79 21.36 -9.86
CA SER A 148 18.40 21.75 -10.13
C SER A 148 17.96 22.98 -9.32
N VAL A 149 18.78 23.44 -8.37
CA VAL A 149 18.47 24.52 -7.42
C VAL A 149 19.47 25.66 -7.51
N ASP A 150 20.77 25.36 -7.47
CA ASP A 150 21.85 26.34 -7.56
C ASP A 150 23.05 25.76 -8.32
N THR A 151 23.69 26.62 -9.11
CA THR A 151 24.87 26.30 -9.91
C THR A 151 25.99 27.35 -9.74
N ASN A 152 25.93 28.18 -8.71
CA ASN A 152 26.99 29.10 -8.35
C ASN A 152 28.10 28.38 -7.55
N GLY A 153 29.29 28.96 -7.47
CA GLY A 153 30.33 28.48 -6.55
C GLY A 153 30.91 27.08 -6.82
N LEU A 154 30.64 26.47 -7.98
CA LEU A 154 31.02 25.10 -8.28
C LEU A 154 32.53 24.92 -8.48
N TYR A 155 33.08 23.82 -7.96
CA TYR A 155 34.48 23.41 -8.16
C TYR A 155 34.63 21.89 -8.12
N GLU A 156 35.69 21.39 -8.76
CA GLU A 156 35.97 19.95 -8.84
C GLU A 156 36.94 19.49 -7.76
N VAL A 157 36.66 18.35 -7.13
CA VAL A 157 37.54 17.69 -6.16
C VAL A 157 37.76 16.23 -6.55
N THR A 158 39.00 15.78 -6.59
CA THR A 158 39.35 14.37 -6.83
C THR A 158 39.64 13.63 -5.53
N GLY A 159 39.44 12.32 -5.51
CA GLY A 159 39.85 11.45 -4.38
C GLY A 159 38.77 11.22 -3.32
N LEU A 160 37.52 11.57 -3.60
CA LEU A 160 36.35 11.24 -2.75
C LEU A 160 35.84 9.80 -2.98
N TRP A 161 36.20 9.20 -4.11
CA TRP A 161 36.01 7.78 -4.42
C TRP A 161 37.34 7.06 -4.55
N SER A 162 37.33 5.76 -4.30
CA SER A 162 38.50 4.89 -4.42
C SER A 162 39.02 4.74 -5.86
N ASP A 163 38.18 5.04 -6.86
CA ASP A 163 38.55 5.00 -8.28
C ASP A 163 39.23 6.29 -8.76
N GLY A 164 39.32 7.32 -7.91
CA GLY A 164 39.92 8.61 -8.24
C GLY A 164 39.03 9.56 -9.04
N SER A 165 37.75 9.23 -9.26
CA SER A 165 36.78 10.10 -9.94
C SER A 165 36.69 11.50 -9.32
N SER A 166 36.38 12.51 -10.14
CA SER A 166 36.16 13.88 -9.67
C SER A 166 34.70 14.09 -9.25
N ALA A 167 34.50 14.90 -8.21
CA ALA A 167 33.22 15.33 -7.70
C ALA A 167 33.02 16.81 -8.00
N THR A 168 31.82 17.19 -8.43
CA THR A 168 31.41 18.58 -8.43
C THR A 168 30.87 18.97 -7.05
N LEU A 169 31.52 19.91 -6.38
CA LEU A 169 31.09 20.47 -5.09
C LEU A 169 30.76 21.95 -5.24
N ASP A 170 30.07 22.52 -4.25
CA ASP A 170 29.67 23.92 -4.23
C ASP A 170 30.26 24.64 -3.00
N SER A 171 31.03 25.69 -3.24
CA SER A 171 31.65 26.53 -2.21
C SER A 171 30.67 27.56 -1.58
N THR A 172 29.50 27.73 -2.19
CA THR A 172 28.40 28.59 -1.77
C THR A 172 27.08 27.81 -1.70
N PRO A 173 27.02 26.71 -0.92
CA PRO A 173 25.91 25.76 -0.96
C PRO A 173 24.56 26.42 -0.65
N CYS A 174 23.55 26.06 -1.43
CA CYS A 174 22.19 26.52 -1.24
C CYS A 174 21.57 26.06 0.11
N ALA A 175 20.45 26.67 0.51
CA ALA A 175 19.83 26.40 1.80
C ALA A 175 19.43 24.93 2.02
N ILE A 176 19.00 24.22 0.98
CA ILE A 176 18.66 22.79 1.08
C ILE A 176 19.91 21.93 1.33
N ALA A 177 21.05 22.27 0.73
CA ALA A 177 22.31 21.58 0.91
C ALA A 177 22.84 21.75 2.34
N LEU A 178 22.72 22.97 2.89
CA LEU A 178 23.03 23.25 4.29
C LEU A 178 22.14 22.45 5.25
N LYS A 179 20.86 22.29 4.94
CA LYS A 179 19.95 21.41 5.72
C LYS A 179 20.31 19.92 5.59
N SER A 180 20.75 19.46 4.41
CA SER A 180 21.28 18.09 4.23
C SER A 180 22.48 17.86 5.13
N LYS A 181 23.41 18.83 5.19
CA LYS A 181 24.57 18.79 6.08
C LYS A 181 24.16 18.77 7.56
N GLU A 182 23.20 19.60 7.94
CA GLU A 182 22.65 19.60 9.30
C GLU A 182 22.07 18.23 9.68
N LEU A 183 21.23 17.65 8.81
CA LEU A 183 20.64 16.33 9.05
C LEU A 183 21.71 15.24 9.19
N ALA A 184 22.74 15.24 8.34
CA ALA A 184 23.84 14.29 8.44
C ALA A 184 24.59 14.42 9.79
N ASN A 185 24.75 15.64 10.31
CA ASN A 185 25.30 15.87 11.65
C ASN A 185 24.37 15.38 12.77
N LEU A 186 23.05 15.54 12.62
CA LEU A 186 22.06 15.04 13.57
C LEU A 186 22.07 13.52 13.63
N PHE A 187 22.07 12.82 12.48
CA PHE A 187 22.23 11.35 12.46
C PHE A 187 23.53 10.93 13.14
N ASN A 188 24.64 11.57 12.80
CA ASN A 188 25.94 11.27 13.40
C ASN A 188 25.99 11.53 14.92
N THR A 189 25.15 12.43 15.43
CA THR A 189 25.04 12.68 16.87
C THR A 189 24.15 11.64 17.54
N ASN A 190 22.95 11.41 17.01
CA ASN A 190 21.93 10.58 17.64
C ASN A 190 22.25 9.08 17.53
N PHE A 191 22.89 8.65 16.44
CA PHE A 191 23.26 7.25 16.25
C PHE A 191 24.38 6.79 17.19
N LYS A 192 25.04 7.69 17.93
CA LYS A 192 26.02 7.32 18.98
C LYS A 192 25.41 6.52 20.12
N SER A 193 24.09 6.58 20.27
CA SER A 193 23.35 5.77 21.24
C SER A 193 23.13 4.32 20.81
N LEU A 194 23.41 3.97 19.55
CA LEU A 194 23.32 2.60 19.06
C LEU A 194 24.53 1.81 19.59
N ASP A 195 24.24 0.81 20.41
CA ASP A 195 25.24 -0.02 21.09
C ASP A 195 25.71 -1.24 20.30
N TYR A 196 25.05 -1.53 19.17
CA TYR A 196 25.25 -2.73 18.36
C TYR A 196 26.01 -2.48 17.04
N VAL A 197 26.10 -1.21 16.60
CA VAL A 197 26.93 -0.78 15.46
C VAL A 197 27.92 0.27 15.99
N PRO A 198 29.24 0.11 15.78
CA PRO A 198 30.22 1.07 16.27
C PRO A 198 30.04 2.47 15.69
N SER A 199 30.27 3.50 16.49
CA SER A 199 30.31 4.89 15.98
C SER A 199 31.58 5.12 15.15
N ARG A 200 31.43 5.50 13.87
CA ARG A 200 32.56 5.89 13.01
C ARG A 200 32.78 7.39 12.89
N ASN A 201 31.84 8.21 13.40
CA ASN A 201 31.85 9.67 13.34
C ASN A 201 32.17 10.23 11.95
N LYS A 202 31.63 9.61 10.89
CA LYS A 202 32.01 9.89 9.50
C LYS A 202 30.85 10.52 8.72
N ILE A 203 31.02 11.80 8.41
CA ILE A 203 30.13 12.59 7.56
C ILE A 203 30.94 12.99 6.33
N VAL A 204 30.49 12.62 5.15
CA VAL A 204 31.21 12.80 3.89
C VAL A 204 30.40 13.69 2.96
N GLU A 205 31.03 14.75 2.48
CA GLU A 205 30.50 15.55 1.39
C GLU A 205 30.88 14.88 0.06
N ARG A 206 29.89 14.55 -0.77
CA ARG A 206 30.04 13.91 -2.07
C ARG A 206 28.93 14.34 -3.01
N ASP A 207 29.14 14.19 -4.30
CA ASP A 207 28.13 14.55 -5.30
C ASP A 207 27.21 13.38 -5.67
N ASP A 208 27.04 12.35 -4.83
CA ASP A 208 26.29 11.14 -5.20
C ASP A 208 24.92 11.42 -5.84
N ALA A 209 24.53 10.63 -6.86
CA ALA A 209 23.35 10.91 -7.67
C ALA A 209 22.05 11.07 -6.84
N PHE A 210 21.92 10.30 -5.75
CA PHE A 210 20.78 10.39 -4.83
C PHE A 210 20.75 11.67 -3.99
N THR A 211 21.91 12.23 -3.64
CA THR A 211 22.00 13.41 -2.77
C THR A 211 22.11 14.71 -3.54
N ARG A 212 22.58 14.71 -4.80
CA ARG A 212 22.72 15.92 -5.63
C ARG A 212 21.49 16.27 -6.47
N LYS A 213 20.69 15.29 -6.91
CA LYS A 213 19.61 15.51 -7.91
C LYS A 213 18.29 16.03 -7.33
N THR A 214 18.29 16.42 -6.06
CA THR A 214 17.10 16.74 -5.27
C THR A 214 16.88 18.24 -5.13
N SER A 215 15.62 18.67 -5.05
CA SER A 215 15.20 20.05 -4.74
C SER A 215 14.78 20.23 -3.27
N MET A 216 15.04 19.22 -2.44
CA MET A 216 14.80 19.18 -1.00
C MET A 216 16.06 18.65 -0.28
N PRO A 217 16.19 18.83 1.04
CA PRO A 217 17.27 18.21 1.80
C PRO A 217 17.33 16.71 1.56
N SER A 218 18.53 16.16 1.44
CA SER A 218 18.74 14.73 1.22
C SER A 218 20.05 14.20 1.77
N VAL A 219 19.98 13.02 2.40
CA VAL A 219 21.12 12.33 2.99
C VAL A 219 21.07 10.85 2.61
N LEU A 220 22.23 10.26 2.32
CA LEU A 220 22.40 8.82 2.21
C LEU A 220 23.01 8.30 3.52
N ILE A 221 22.38 7.28 4.09
CA ILE A 221 22.80 6.59 5.30
C ILE A 221 23.45 5.28 4.88
N GLU A 222 24.72 5.09 5.23
CA GLU A 222 25.33 3.77 5.34
C GLU A 222 25.15 3.30 6.78
N ALA A 223 24.16 2.44 7.03
CA ALA A 223 23.74 2.05 8.37
C ALA A 223 24.73 1.10 9.09
N GLY A 224 25.74 0.63 8.36
CA GLY A 224 26.86 -0.16 8.85
C GLY A 224 27.48 -0.99 7.71
N PHE A 225 28.35 -1.95 8.03
CA PHE A 225 29.11 -2.72 7.04
C PHE A 225 28.62 -4.18 6.90
N VAL A 226 28.05 -4.52 5.74
CA VAL A 226 27.61 -5.90 5.41
C VAL A 226 28.77 -6.88 5.41
N SER A 227 29.97 -6.43 5.00
CA SER A 227 31.18 -7.27 4.94
C SER A 227 31.70 -7.73 6.31
N ASN A 228 31.18 -7.18 7.41
CA ASN A 228 31.55 -7.56 8.76
C ASN A 228 30.53 -8.55 9.33
N ASP A 229 30.95 -9.77 9.64
CA ASP A 229 30.04 -10.86 10.04
C ASP A 229 29.22 -10.50 11.28
N ALA A 230 29.85 -9.90 12.31
CA ALA A 230 29.17 -9.53 13.55
C ALA A 230 28.19 -8.38 13.33
N GLU A 231 28.59 -7.37 12.55
CA GLU A 231 27.74 -6.23 12.23
C GLU A 231 26.57 -6.65 11.34
N SER A 232 26.79 -7.52 10.34
CA SER A 232 25.74 -8.02 9.45
C SER A 232 24.61 -8.72 10.21
N LEU A 233 24.95 -9.55 11.21
CA LEU A 233 23.98 -10.20 12.09
C LEU A 233 23.28 -9.19 13.00
N ALA A 234 24.01 -8.24 13.56
CA ALA A 234 23.46 -7.22 14.45
C ALA A 234 22.48 -6.27 13.71
N MET A 235 22.77 -5.94 12.46
CA MET A 235 21.92 -5.12 11.60
C MET A 235 20.72 -5.89 11.04
N ALA A 236 20.80 -7.21 10.94
CA ALA A 236 19.67 -8.07 10.59
C ALA A 236 18.68 -8.27 11.75
N ASP A 237 19.06 -7.96 13.00
CA ASP A 237 18.16 -8.04 14.15
C ASP A 237 17.06 -6.96 14.10
N GLY A 238 15.80 -7.39 14.15
CA GLY A 238 14.65 -6.51 14.00
C GLY A 238 14.48 -5.48 15.13
N GLY A 239 15.00 -5.75 16.33
CA GLY A 239 15.01 -4.82 17.46
C GLY A 239 16.05 -3.73 17.28
N ASN A 240 17.25 -4.09 16.81
CA ASN A 240 18.31 -3.15 16.48
C ASN A 240 17.91 -2.22 15.32
N GLN A 241 17.30 -2.76 14.26
CA GLN A 241 16.74 -1.93 13.18
C GLN A 241 15.71 -0.92 13.69
N GLN A 242 14.88 -1.33 14.67
CA GLN A 242 13.91 -0.41 15.28
C GLN A 242 14.62 0.71 16.06
N LYS A 243 15.64 0.40 16.87
CA LYS A 243 16.43 1.43 17.58
C LYS A 243 17.00 2.47 16.61
N MET A 244 17.48 2.05 15.44
CA MET A 244 18.00 2.98 14.42
C MET A 244 16.89 3.80 13.78
N ALA A 245 15.75 3.19 13.43
CA ALA A 245 14.59 3.91 12.93
C ALA A 245 14.10 4.98 13.93
N ASP A 246 14.15 4.69 15.23
CA ASP A 246 13.82 5.65 16.28
C ASP A 246 14.83 6.82 16.32
N GLN A 247 16.13 6.57 16.13
CA GLN A 247 17.12 7.64 16.01
C GLN A 247 16.97 8.46 14.72
N VAL A 248 16.51 7.86 13.63
CA VAL A 248 16.16 8.58 12.40
C VAL A 248 15.01 9.56 12.68
N LEU A 249 13.96 9.13 13.38
CA LEU A 249 12.87 9.99 13.82
C LEU A 249 13.35 11.16 14.69
N VAL A 250 14.23 10.89 15.67
CA VAL A 250 14.79 11.96 16.54
C VAL A 250 15.51 13.02 15.71
N SER A 251 16.36 12.61 14.77
CA SER A 251 17.09 13.54 13.90
C SER A 251 16.16 14.34 12.98
N ILE A 252 15.12 13.72 12.45
CA ILE A 252 14.13 14.39 11.59
C ILE A 252 13.30 15.41 12.39
N ASN A 253 12.87 15.05 13.61
CA ASN A 253 12.18 15.99 14.51
C ASN A 253 13.04 17.23 14.79
N GLN A 254 14.33 17.03 15.06
CA GLN A 254 15.29 18.12 15.29
C GLN A 254 15.46 18.99 14.04
N LEU A 255 15.62 18.39 12.85
CA LEU A 255 15.77 19.11 11.59
C LEU A 255 14.57 20.03 11.27
N PHE A 256 13.35 19.54 11.50
CA PHE A 256 12.14 20.29 11.19
C PHE A 256 11.70 21.24 12.32
N GLY A 257 12.49 21.35 13.40
CA GLY A 257 12.13 22.17 14.55
C GLY A 257 10.91 21.65 15.32
N ASN A 258 10.53 20.39 15.07
CA ASN A 258 9.53 19.65 15.84
C ASN A 258 10.19 19.14 17.14
N ASP A 259 10.83 20.06 17.87
CA ASP A 259 11.77 19.76 18.95
C ASP A 259 11.12 18.92 20.06
N THR A 260 11.28 17.60 19.97
CA THR A 260 11.24 16.70 21.11
C THR A 260 12.63 16.68 21.73
N SER A 261 13.06 17.82 22.28
CA SER A 261 14.26 17.90 23.10
C SER A 261 14.29 16.69 24.05
N THR A 262 15.39 15.94 24.01
CA THR A 262 15.63 14.75 24.85
C THR A 262 15.77 15.10 26.33
N THR A 263 15.67 16.39 26.66
CA THR A 263 15.49 16.86 28.03
C THR A 263 14.11 16.40 28.51
N VAL A 264 14.06 15.23 29.14
CA VAL A 264 12.88 14.72 29.82
C VAL A 264 12.63 15.54 31.09
N ILE A 265 11.36 15.67 31.49
CA ILE A 265 11.05 16.20 32.81
C ILE A 265 11.69 15.26 33.83
N THR A 266 12.44 15.79 34.79
CA THR A 266 13.01 15.01 35.90
C THR A 266 12.48 15.54 37.23
N ALA A 267 12.60 14.74 38.28
CA ALA A 267 12.28 15.14 39.65
C ALA A 267 13.37 14.66 40.61
N ASP A 268 13.62 15.45 41.66
CA ASP A 268 14.59 15.08 42.69
C ASP A 268 14.05 13.96 43.59
N SER A 269 12.73 13.88 43.81
CA SER A 269 12.15 12.89 44.72
C SER A 269 10.68 12.58 44.44
N VAL A 270 10.33 11.30 44.52
CA VAL A 270 8.95 10.78 44.60
C VAL A 270 8.80 10.07 45.95
N LYS A 271 7.78 10.43 46.73
CA LYS A 271 7.50 9.88 48.07
C LYS A 271 6.03 9.56 48.24
N ALA A 272 5.74 8.58 49.10
CA ALA A 272 4.39 8.26 49.53
C ALA A 272 4.35 8.08 51.05
N THR A 273 3.29 8.58 51.69
CA THR A 273 3.04 8.42 53.13
C THR A 273 1.61 7.95 53.37
N VAL A 274 1.37 7.22 54.46
CA VAL A 274 0.03 6.76 54.85
C VAL A 274 -0.44 7.53 56.07
N SER A 275 -1.70 7.97 56.06
CA SER A 275 -2.39 8.49 57.23
C SER A 275 -3.84 8.01 57.21
N GLY A 276 -4.22 7.18 58.19
CA GLY A 276 -5.54 6.56 58.22
C GLY A 276 -5.81 5.71 56.98
N SER A 277 -6.93 5.97 56.30
CA SER A 277 -7.35 5.27 55.08
C SER A 277 -6.89 5.92 53.77
N GLN A 278 -5.87 6.79 53.83
CA GLN A 278 -5.36 7.50 52.66
C GLN A 278 -3.85 7.40 52.52
N ILE A 279 -3.40 7.32 51.26
CA ILE A 279 -2.01 7.48 50.85
C ILE A 279 -1.87 8.88 50.25
N THR A 280 -0.81 9.59 50.61
CA THR A 280 -0.44 10.86 50.00
C THR A 280 0.82 10.68 49.17
N ALA A 281 0.70 10.74 47.84
CA ALA A 281 1.82 10.67 46.90
C ALA A 281 2.30 12.07 46.55
N THR A 282 3.60 12.33 46.67
CA THR A 282 4.21 13.65 46.45
C THR A 282 5.45 13.52 45.57
N VAL A 283 5.57 14.42 44.58
CA VAL A 283 6.78 14.59 43.77
C VAL A 283 7.31 16.01 43.92
N SER A 284 8.61 16.16 44.16
CA SER A 284 9.28 17.43 44.45
C SER A 284 10.57 17.61 43.65
N GLY A 285 11.00 18.85 43.47
CA GLY A 285 12.23 19.16 42.73
C GLY A 285 12.09 18.91 41.23
N ILE A 286 10.94 19.29 40.65
CA ILE A 286 10.65 19.05 39.23
C ILE A 286 11.48 20.00 38.38
N ASN A 287 12.42 19.44 37.63
CA ASN A 287 13.22 20.15 36.65
C ASN A 287 12.63 19.89 35.27
N THR A 288 12.12 20.95 34.65
CA THR A 288 11.37 20.82 33.41
C THR A 288 11.90 21.80 32.36
N PRO A 289 12.22 21.33 31.15
CA PRO A 289 12.65 22.17 30.03
C PRO A 289 11.46 22.87 29.37
N ASN A 290 10.27 22.26 29.42
CA ASN A 290 8.99 22.81 28.97
C ASN A 290 8.03 23.00 30.17
N SER A 291 6.91 23.72 30.02
CA SER A 291 5.91 23.74 31.10
C SER A 291 5.27 22.36 31.29
N VAL A 292 5.08 21.95 32.54
CA VAL A 292 4.35 20.72 32.90
C VAL A 292 2.87 20.90 32.59
N LYS A 293 2.30 20.03 31.76
CA LYS A 293 0.86 19.99 31.48
C LYS A 293 0.10 19.24 32.57
N THR A 294 0.57 18.03 32.90
CA THR A 294 -0.03 17.20 33.95
C THR A 294 1.04 16.37 34.66
N ILE A 295 0.79 16.01 35.92
CA ILE A 295 1.50 14.95 36.64
C ILE A 295 0.48 13.94 37.13
N GLN A 296 0.78 12.66 36.98
CA GLN A 296 -0.10 11.58 37.39
C GLN A 296 0.67 10.51 38.16
N PHE A 297 0.02 9.96 39.19
CA PHE A 297 0.48 8.83 39.98
C PHE A 297 -0.39 7.60 39.68
N PRO A 298 0.08 6.66 38.85
CA PRO A 298 -0.47 5.31 38.86
C PRO A 298 -0.10 4.62 40.18
N VAL A 299 -1.12 4.15 40.89
CA VAL A 299 -1.01 3.47 42.18
C VAL A 299 -1.73 2.13 42.12
N TRP A 300 -1.13 1.08 42.68
CA TRP A 300 -1.73 -0.25 42.81
C TRP A 300 -1.19 -0.94 44.06
N SER A 301 -1.93 -1.91 44.62
CA SER A 301 -1.43 -2.76 45.71
C SER A 301 -0.65 -3.95 45.14
N ASP A 302 0.40 -4.42 45.82
CA ASP A 302 1.13 -5.63 45.39
C ASP A 302 0.28 -6.91 45.44
N ALA A 303 -0.90 -6.85 46.09
CA ALA A 303 -1.80 -7.97 46.20
C ALA A 303 -2.42 -8.28 44.83
N ASN A 304 -2.02 -9.40 44.24
CA ASN A 304 -2.45 -9.88 42.91
C ASN A 304 -1.89 -9.13 41.68
N GLY A 305 -0.82 -8.34 41.87
CA GLY A 305 -0.15 -7.66 40.75
C GLY A 305 -0.73 -6.26 40.51
N GLN A 306 -1.00 -5.88 39.27
CA GLN A 306 -1.53 -4.54 38.92
C GLN A 306 -3.05 -4.55 38.66
N ASP A 307 -3.78 -5.51 39.24
CA ASP A 307 -5.21 -5.70 39.00
C ASP A 307 -6.07 -4.53 39.51
N ASP A 308 -5.57 -3.76 40.47
CA ASP A 308 -6.25 -2.60 41.07
C ASP A 308 -5.60 -1.24 40.73
N ILE A 309 -4.87 -1.14 39.61
CA ILE A 309 -4.18 0.10 39.24
C ILE A 309 -5.14 1.26 38.93
N VAL A 310 -4.94 2.40 39.61
CA VAL A 310 -5.70 3.64 39.40
C VAL A 310 -4.75 4.81 39.21
N TRP A 311 -5.06 5.70 38.26
CA TRP A 311 -4.25 6.87 37.93
C TRP A 311 -4.80 8.13 38.60
N TYR A 312 -4.03 8.72 39.50
CA TYR A 312 -4.40 9.93 40.23
C TYR A 312 -3.69 11.15 39.65
N THR A 313 -4.44 12.17 39.24
CA THR A 313 -3.85 13.41 38.75
C THR A 313 -3.43 14.29 39.92
N ALA A 314 -2.15 14.68 39.94
CA ALA A 314 -1.56 15.45 41.02
C ALA A 314 -1.87 16.95 40.87
N THR A 315 -2.05 17.61 42.00
CA THR A 315 -2.28 19.06 42.09
C THR A 315 -1.01 19.77 42.53
N LYS A 316 -0.71 20.90 41.89
CA LYS A 316 0.47 21.71 42.21
C LYS A 316 0.30 22.39 43.57
N GLN A 317 1.29 22.26 44.43
CA GLN A 317 1.35 22.86 45.76
C GLN A 317 2.06 24.22 45.72
N SER A 318 1.91 25.02 46.79
CA SER A 318 2.50 26.37 46.89
C SER A 318 4.03 26.39 46.90
N ASP A 319 4.66 25.29 47.32
CA ASP A 319 6.12 25.11 47.34
C ASP A 319 6.69 24.58 46.01
N GLY A 320 5.83 24.38 44.99
CA GLY A 320 6.21 23.88 43.68
C GLY A 320 6.20 22.36 43.52
N SER A 321 5.97 21.60 44.60
CA SER A 321 5.74 20.16 44.52
C SER A 321 4.36 19.83 43.92
N TYR A 322 4.11 18.57 43.54
CA TYR A 322 2.80 18.09 43.11
C TYR A 322 2.37 16.92 43.99
N GLN A 323 1.11 16.91 44.40
CA GLN A 323 0.57 15.93 45.33
C GLN A 323 -0.78 15.37 44.87
N ALA A 324 -0.98 14.07 45.12
CA ALA A 324 -2.28 13.43 44.99
C ALA A 324 -2.63 12.69 46.30
N THR A 325 -3.92 12.68 46.62
CA THR A 325 -4.51 11.86 47.70
C THR A 325 -5.18 10.64 47.08
N ILE A 326 -4.81 9.47 47.57
CA ILE A 326 -5.27 8.16 47.11
C ILE A 326 -6.06 7.53 48.25
N ASN A 327 -7.32 7.15 48.01
CA ASN A 327 -8.09 6.44 49.01
C ASN A 327 -7.81 4.94 48.89
N ILE A 328 -7.53 4.28 50.02
CA ILE A 328 -7.30 2.83 50.05
C ILE A 328 -8.56 2.06 49.60
N SER A 329 -9.75 2.67 49.71
CA SER A 329 -11.00 2.12 49.19
C SER A 329 -11.04 1.97 47.67
N ASP A 330 -10.31 2.82 46.94
CA ASP A 330 -10.22 2.75 45.48
C ASP A 330 -9.38 1.54 45.02
N HIS A 331 -8.69 0.90 45.98
CA HIS A 331 -7.85 -0.29 45.84
C HIS A 331 -8.37 -1.43 46.72
N ASN A 332 -9.70 -1.60 46.74
CA ASN A 332 -10.40 -2.70 47.43
C ASN A 332 -10.08 -2.85 48.93
N ASN A 333 -9.64 -1.77 49.58
CA ASN A 333 -9.22 -1.75 50.99
C ASN A 333 -8.17 -2.81 51.36
N VAL A 334 -7.29 -3.16 50.43
CA VAL A 334 -6.30 -4.20 50.66
C VAL A 334 -5.16 -3.68 51.55
N GLY A 335 -4.75 -4.47 52.54
CA GLY A 335 -3.53 -4.19 53.31
C GLY A 335 -2.30 -4.73 52.58
N GLY A 336 -1.14 -4.09 52.77
CA GLY A 336 0.11 -4.53 52.14
C GLY A 336 0.92 -3.39 51.56
N VAL A 337 1.84 -3.73 50.66
CA VAL A 337 2.68 -2.74 49.98
C VAL A 337 1.92 -2.19 48.78
N TYR A 338 1.91 -0.87 48.64
CA TYR A 338 1.39 -0.15 47.50
C TYR A 338 2.54 0.41 46.67
N ASN A 339 2.48 0.23 45.37
CA ASN A 339 3.42 0.81 44.42
C ASN A 339 2.87 2.15 43.95
N VAL A 340 3.73 3.17 43.95
CA VAL A 340 3.39 4.53 43.52
C VAL A 340 4.40 4.96 42.48
N HIS A 341 3.98 4.93 41.22
CA HIS A 341 4.77 5.45 40.10
C HIS A 341 4.40 6.90 39.83
N CYS A 342 5.26 7.66 39.16
CA CYS A 342 5.01 9.06 38.84
C CYS A 342 5.40 9.36 37.38
N TYR A 343 4.47 9.96 36.64
CA TYR A 343 4.67 10.40 35.26
C TYR A 343 4.28 11.87 35.11
N ALA A 344 5.03 12.60 34.28
CA ALA A 344 4.69 13.95 33.87
C ALA A 344 4.47 14.01 32.37
N THR A 345 3.47 14.76 31.95
CA THR A 345 3.25 15.13 30.54
C THR A 345 3.65 16.58 30.37
N ASP A 346 4.51 16.87 29.40
CA ASP A 346 4.84 18.25 29.05
C ASP A 346 3.73 18.90 28.20
N THR A 347 3.87 20.20 27.96
CA THR A 347 2.92 20.99 27.15
C THR A 347 2.84 20.56 25.70
N ASN A 348 3.82 19.82 25.19
CA ASN A 348 3.86 19.24 23.85
C ASN A 348 3.27 17.83 23.79
N GLY A 349 2.83 17.28 24.92
CA GLY A 349 2.23 15.94 25.00
C GLY A 349 3.22 14.80 25.25
N LYS A 350 4.51 15.09 25.46
CA LYS A 350 5.53 14.08 25.76
C LYS A 350 5.41 13.63 27.22
N VAL A 351 5.34 12.32 27.44
CA VAL A 351 5.26 11.70 28.78
C VAL A 351 6.66 11.27 29.25
N SER A 352 7.03 11.62 30.48
CA SER A 352 8.29 11.24 31.14
C SER A 352 8.02 10.57 32.49
N MET A 353 8.69 9.45 32.79
CA MET A 353 8.64 8.83 34.11
C MET A 353 9.56 9.58 35.07
N LEU A 354 8.99 10.14 36.14
CA LEU A 354 9.74 10.96 37.12
C LEU A 354 10.35 10.14 38.25
N GLY A 355 9.83 8.94 38.50
CA GLY A 355 10.30 8.05 39.55
C GLY A 355 9.21 7.09 40.04
N HIS A 356 9.56 6.29 41.04
CA HIS A 356 8.64 5.40 41.73
C HIS A 356 9.03 5.28 43.20
N THR A 357 8.08 4.84 44.02
CA THR A 357 8.28 4.51 45.43
C THR A 357 7.25 3.46 45.86
N THR A 358 7.38 2.96 47.07
CA THR A 358 6.41 2.06 47.67
C THR A 358 6.01 2.54 49.06
N VAL A 359 4.83 2.14 49.53
CA VAL A 359 4.35 2.47 50.87
C VAL A 359 3.54 1.32 51.47
N GLY A 360 3.81 1.00 52.73
CA GLY A 360 3.06 -0.05 53.45
C GLY A 360 1.78 0.49 54.08
N VAL A 361 0.65 -0.16 53.80
CA VAL A 361 -0.67 0.11 54.37
C VAL A 361 -1.05 -1.03 55.32
N ALA A 362 -1.39 -0.70 56.56
CA ALA A 362 -1.93 -1.65 57.53
C ALA A 362 -3.46 -1.60 57.54
N VAL A 363 -4.12 -2.76 57.43
CA VAL A 363 -5.58 -2.91 57.52
C VAL A 363 -5.90 -4.01 58.54
N GLU A 364 -6.83 -3.77 59.46
CA GLU A 364 -7.31 -4.79 60.39
C GLU A 364 -8.20 -5.81 59.65
N THR A 365 -7.94 -7.11 59.79
CA THR A 365 -8.65 -8.17 59.04
C THR A 365 -9.63 -8.96 59.91
N MET A 366 -10.61 -9.58 59.27
CA MET A 366 -11.60 -10.45 59.93
C MET A 366 -10.94 -11.75 60.41
N THR A 367 -11.29 -12.24 61.60
CA THR A 367 -10.77 -13.52 62.13
C THR A 367 -11.89 -14.38 62.70
N ALA A 368 -11.76 -15.70 62.62
CA ALA A 368 -12.69 -16.66 63.24
C ALA A 368 -11.98 -18.00 63.53
N SER A 369 -12.69 -18.92 64.19
CA SER A 369 -12.28 -20.31 64.42
C SER A 369 -13.26 -21.27 63.72
N LEU A 370 -12.72 -22.27 63.02
CA LEU A 370 -13.47 -23.18 62.15
C LEU A 370 -13.40 -24.63 62.66
N THR A 371 -14.53 -25.34 62.72
CA THR A 371 -14.60 -26.78 63.02
C THR A 371 -15.57 -27.52 62.10
N THR A 372 -15.31 -28.81 61.87
CA THR A 372 -16.09 -29.69 61.00
C THR A 372 -16.51 -30.98 61.70
N SER A 373 -17.62 -31.58 61.26
CA SER A 373 -18.04 -32.93 61.65
C SER A 373 -18.85 -33.60 60.53
N VAL A 374 -18.85 -34.93 60.48
CA VAL A 374 -19.65 -35.71 59.52
C VAL A 374 -20.73 -36.47 60.27
N SER A 375 -21.98 -36.39 59.80
CA SER A 375 -23.14 -37.08 60.37
C SER A 375 -24.04 -37.58 59.25
N GLY A 376 -24.12 -38.91 59.08
CA GLY A 376 -24.77 -39.52 57.92
C GLY A 376 -24.13 -39.05 56.61
N ASP A 377 -24.95 -38.68 55.64
CA ASP A 377 -24.55 -38.18 54.32
C ASP A 377 -24.27 -36.67 54.32
N LYS A 378 -23.95 -36.06 55.47
CA LYS A 378 -23.76 -34.62 55.59
C LYS A 378 -22.45 -34.20 56.25
N ILE A 379 -21.83 -33.17 55.67
CA ILE A 379 -20.70 -32.43 56.23
C ILE A 379 -21.26 -31.19 56.93
N ASN A 380 -20.97 -31.05 58.22
CA ASN A 380 -21.41 -29.92 59.04
C ASN A 380 -20.20 -29.04 59.39
N VAL A 381 -20.33 -27.72 59.20
CA VAL A 381 -19.29 -26.73 59.44
C VAL A 381 -19.79 -25.72 60.48
N SER A 382 -18.97 -25.42 61.49
CA SER A 382 -19.24 -24.46 62.56
C SER A 382 -18.16 -23.39 62.59
N ILE A 383 -18.55 -22.12 62.55
CA ILE A 383 -17.68 -20.93 62.56
C ILE A 383 -17.96 -20.10 63.81
N LYS A 384 -16.95 -19.95 64.70
CA LYS A 384 -17.08 -19.28 66.01
C LYS A 384 -16.00 -18.23 66.23
N GLY A 385 -16.21 -17.34 67.22
CA GLY A 385 -15.20 -16.34 67.61
C GLY A 385 -14.93 -15.28 66.56
N LEU A 386 -15.94 -14.90 65.78
CA LEU A 386 -15.81 -13.97 64.66
C LEU A 386 -15.51 -12.54 65.16
N VAL A 387 -14.36 -12.01 64.78
CA VAL A 387 -13.99 -10.59 64.93
C VAL A 387 -14.01 -9.96 63.54
N ALA A 388 -14.83 -8.93 63.34
CA ALA A 388 -15.04 -8.29 62.05
C ALA A 388 -14.99 -6.76 62.19
N PRO A 389 -13.79 -6.14 62.09
CA PRO A 389 -13.60 -4.71 62.29
C PRO A 389 -14.50 -3.81 61.41
N TYR A 390 -14.86 -4.29 60.21
CA TYR A 390 -15.70 -3.59 59.23
C TYR A 390 -17.09 -4.22 59.05
N GLY A 391 -17.55 -5.01 60.02
CA GLY A 391 -18.82 -5.74 59.95
C GLY A 391 -18.78 -6.95 59.01
N VAL A 392 -19.90 -7.69 58.94
CA VAL A 392 -20.00 -8.95 58.17
C VAL A 392 -21.20 -8.84 57.24
N LYS A 393 -20.95 -8.95 55.94
CA LYS A 393 -21.98 -9.06 54.90
C LYS A 393 -22.42 -10.52 54.72
N THR A 394 -21.48 -11.45 54.57
CA THR A 394 -21.77 -12.88 54.44
C THR A 394 -20.56 -13.75 54.79
N ILE A 395 -20.77 -15.03 55.08
CA ILE A 395 -19.72 -16.03 55.27
C ILE A 395 -19.90 -17.12 54.21
N TYR A 396 -18.88 -17.33 53.39
CA TYR A 396 -18.85 -18.39 52.39
C TYR A 396 -17.94 -19.53 52.81
N VAL A 397 -18.34 -20.75 52.49
CA VAL A 397 -17.62 -21.98 52.82
C VAL A 397 -17.53 -22.85 51.58
N PRO A 398 -16.43 -22.77 50.80
CA PRO A 398 -16.20 -23.71 49.72
C PRO A 398 -15.76 -25.08 50.25
N ILE A 399 -16.33 -26.13 49.66
CA ILE A 399 -16.09 -27.53 50.00
C ILE A 399 -15.82 -28.31 48.71
N TRP A 400 -14.86 -29.24 48.75
CA TRP A 400 -14.57 -30.20 47.67
C TRP A 400 -13.95 -31.48 48.24
N SER A 401 -14.06 -32.60 47.55
CA SER A 401 -13.40 -33.86 47.93
C SER A 401 -12.02 -33.98 47.27
N GLU A 402 -11.06 -34.66 47.91
CA GLU A 402 -9.76 -34.94 47.28
C GLU A 402 -9.86 -35.93 46.11
N THR A 403 -10.97 -36.66 46.01
CA THR A 403 -11.22 -37.58 44.90
C THR A 403 -11.47 -36.78 43.63
N GLY A 404 -10.52 -36.80 42.70
CA GLY A 404 -10.61 -36.04 41.44
C GLY A 404 -9.95 -34.65 41.50
N GLY A 405 -9.59 -34.17 42.69
CA GLY A 405 -8.90 -32.90 42.89
C GLY A 405 -9.82 -31.82 43.45
N GLN A 406 -10.19 -30.83 42.63
CA GLN A 406 -11.20 -29.80 42.96
C GLN A 406 -12.36 -29.82 41.95
N ASP A 407 -12.53 -30.95 41.25
CA ASP A 407 -13.54 -31.14 40.20
C ASP A 407 -14.98 -31.04 40.73
N ASP A 408 -15.19 -31.28 42.03
CA ASP A 408 -16.49 -31.18 42.70
C ASP A 408 -16.63 -29.96 43.64
N LEU A 409 -15.78 -28.93 43.48
CA LEU A 409 -15.79 -27.75 44.36
C LEU A 409 -17.10 -26.96 44.25
N LYS A 410 -17.73 -26.71 45.41
CA LYS A 410 -18.93 -25.87 45.53
C LYS A 410 -18.82 -24.88 46.68
N TRP A 411 -19.35 -23.67 46.45
CA TRP A 411 -19.41 -22.60 47.45
C TRP A 411 -20.78 -22.58 48.12
N TYR A 412 -20.79 -22.58 49.45
CA TYR A 412 -22.01 -22.52 50.25
C TYR A 412 -22.02 -21.27 51.14
N THR A 413 -23.20 -20.79 51.50
CA THR A 413 -23.35 -19.66 52.44
C THR A 413 -23.67 -20.20 53.83
N ALA A 414 -22.87 -19.81 54.83
CA ALA A 414 -23.13 -20.17 56.21
C ALA A 414 -24.20 -19.26 56.83
N THR A 415 -25.07 -19.84 57.66
CA THR A 415 -26.21 -19.13 58.27
C THR A 415 -25.85 -18.65 59.68
N LYS A 416 -26.10 -17.38 59.97
CA LYS A 416 -25.88 -16.78 61.30
C LYS A 416 -26.83 -17.40 62.34
N GLN A 417 -26.29 -17.76 63.50
CA GLN A 417 -27.00 -18.31 64.64
C GLN A 417 -27.31 -17.21 65.68
N SER A 418 -28.20 -17.50 66.62
CA SER A 418 -28.62 -16.55 67.67
C SER A 418 -27.50 -16.17 68.64
N ASP A 419 -26.49 -17.03 68.81
CA ASP A 419 -25.31 -16.79 69.66
C ASP A 419 -24.18 -16.02 68.93
N GLY A 420 -24.41 -15.62 67.68
CA GLY A 420 -23.45 -14.90 66.85
C GLY A 420 -22.49 -15.79 66.05
N SER A 421 -22.53 -17.11 66.22
CA SER A 421 -21.80 -18.07 65.37
C SER A 421 -22.44 -18.24 63.99
N TYR A 422 -21.78 -18.93 63.06
CA TYR A 422 -22.35 -19.30 61.77
C TYR A 422 -22.23 -20.82 61.56
N ASN A 423 -23.23 -21.44 60.95
CA ASN A 423 -23.25 -22.88 60.65
C ASN A 423 -23.63 -23.17 59.20
N LEU A 424 -23.17 -24.32 58.69
CA LEU A 424 -23.51 -24.88 57.38
C LEU A 424 -23.64 -26.40 57.46
N SER A 425 -24.56 -26.98 56.68
CA SER A 425 -24.71 -28.43 56.50
C SER A 425 -24.87 -28.75 55.01
N VAL A 426 -24.01 -29.60 54.46
CA VAL A 426 -23.92 -29.93 53.02
C VAL A 426 -24.08 -31.42 52.81
N ASP A 427 -24.83 -31.82 51.79
CA ASP A 427 -25.09 -33.22 51.42
C ASP A 427 -23.96 -33.74 50.50
N ILE A 428 -23.40 -34.91 50.78
CA ILE A 428 -22.29 -35.47 49.97
C ILE A 428 -22.72 -35.82 48.54
N LYS A 429 -24.03 -35.92 48.25
CA LYS A 429 -24.52 -36.05 46.86
C LYS A 429 -24.13 -34.85 46.01
N ASP A 430 -23.99 -33.67 46.63
CA ASP A 430 -23.58 -32.46 45.94
C ASP A 430 -22.09 -32.52 45.57
N HIS A 431 -21.37 -33.53 46.05
CA HIS A 431 -19.97 -33.82 45.77
C HIS A 431 -19.80 -35.26 45.27
N ASN A 432 -20.69 -35.68 44.36
CA ASN A 432 -20.63 -36.95 43.62
C ASN A 432 -20.58 -38.22 44.49
N TYR A 433 -21.01 -38.12 45.75
CA TYR A 433 -20.90 -39.16 46.76
C TYR A 433 -19.46 -39.65 46.95
N ASN A 434 -18.46 -38.77 46.76
CA ASN A 434 -17.07 -39.13 46.91
C ASN A 434 -16.77 -39.54 48.37
N SER A 435 -16.12 -40.69 48.56
CA SER A 435 -15.60 -41.09 49.88
C SER A 435 -14.20 -40.50 50.11
N GLY A 436 -13.79 -40.30 51.36
CA GLY A 436 -12.44 -39.81 51.70
C GLY A 436 -12.43 -38.41 52.28
N ILE A 437 -11.33 -37.68 52.06
CA ILE A 437 -11.09 -36.36 52.65
C ILE A 437 -11.81 -35.29 51.83
N TYR A 438 -12.53 -34.41 52.51
CA TYR A 438 -13.09 -33.18 52.00
C TYR A 438 -12.34 -31.98 52.57
N ASN A 439 -11.93 -31.08 51.70
CA ASN A 439 -11.35 -29.81 52.09
C ASN A 439 -12.46 -28.79 52.32
N VAL A 440 -12.37 -28.05 53.42
CA VAL A 440 -13.35 -27.04 53.83
C VAL A 440 -12.61 -25.74 54.12
N HIS A 441 -12.85 -24.74 53.30
CA HIS A 441 -12.32 -23.39 53.49
C HIS A 441 -13.43 -22.47 53.99
N CYS A 442 -13.09 -21.37 54.66
CA CYS A 442 -14.06 -20.40 55.14
C CYS A 442 -13.59 -18.97 54.84
N TYR A 443 -14.43 -18.20 54.15
CA TYR A 443 -14.19 -16.81 53.79
C TYR A 443 -15.27 -15.91 54.39
N GLY A 444 -14.86 -14.85 55.07
CA GLY A 444 -15.74 -13.78 55.53
C GLY A 444 -15.74 -12.64 54.55
N VAL A 445 -16.92 -12.13 54.22
CA VAL A 445 -17.09 -10.92 53.40
C VAL A 445 -17.52 -9.79 54.30
N ASP A 446 -16.74 -8.71 54.33
CA ASP A 446 -17.09 -7.52 55.11
C ASP A 446 -18.22 -6.70 54.47
N SER A 447 -18.69 -5.65 55.15
CA SER A 447 -19.78 -4.79 54.66
C SER A 447 -19.45 -4.07 53.36
N SER A 448 -18.16 -3.86 53.08
CA SER A 448 -17.65 -3.24 51.86
C SER A 448 -17.52 -4.23 50.70
N GLY A 449 -17.64 -5.53 50.97
CA GLY A 449 -17.57 -6.59 49.96
C GLY A 449 -16.23 -7.30 49.87
N ASN A 450 -15.27 -7.00 50.75
CA ASN A 450 -13.92 -7.60 50.70
C ASN A 450 -13.92 -9.00 51.34
N TYR A 451 -13.23 -9.95 50.71
CA TYR A 451 -13.11 -11.32 51.19
C TYR A 451 -11.87 -11.47 52.09
N THR A 452 -12.03 -12.12 53.24
CA THR A 452 -10.94 -12.53 54.14
C THR A 452 -11.01 -14.04 54.35
N LEU A 453 -9.92 -14.77 54.14
CA LEU A 453 -9.84 -16.19 54.53
C LEU A 453 -9.79 -16.28 56.06
N LEU A 454 -10.84 -16.85 56.66
CA LEU A 454 -10.96 -17.00 58.10
C LEU A 454 -10.31 -18.28 58.63
N GLY A 455 -10.13 -19.28 57.77
CA GLY A 455 -9.46 -20.54 58.11
C GLY A 455 -9.76 -21.66 57.12
N THR A 456 -9.03 -22.76 57.28
CA THR A 456 -9.19 -23.99 56.51
C THR A 456 -9.20 -25.20 57.45
N THR A 457 -9.90 -26.25 57.06
CA THR A 457 -9.94 -27.54 57.77
C THR A 457 -10.38 -28.65 56.80
N THR A 458 -10.50 -29.88 57.29
CA THR A 458 -10.97 -31.02 56.50
C THR A 458 -12.08 -31.79 57.20
N ALA A 459 -12.83 -32.60 56.45
CA ALA A 459 -13.80 -33.55 56.97
C ALA A 459 -13.62 -34.90 56.25
N THR A 460 -13.64 -36.01 56.98
CA THR A 460 -13.45 -37.35 56.38
C THR A 460 -14.77 -38.10 56.33
N VAL A 461 -15.22 -38.48 55.13
CA VAL A 461 -16.41 -39.29 54.88
C VAL A 461 -16.01 -40.75 54.64
N SER A 462 -16.52 -41.68 55.47
CA SER A 462 -16.15 -43.11 55.43
C SER A 462 -17.33 -43.99 54.98
N GLY A 463 -17.20 -44.72 53.85
CA GLY A 463 -18.18 -45.71 53.35
C GLY A 463 -17.89 -46.20 51.91
N SER A 464 -18.18 -47.47 51.61
CA SER A 464 -17.96 -48.11 50.30
C SER A 464 -19.10 -47.82 49.31
N VAL A 465 -18.89 -46.91 48.37
CA VAL A 465 -19.86 -46.66 47.28
C VAL A 465 -19.71 -47.77 46.23
N GLN A 466 -20.76 -48.57 46.01
CA GLN A 466 -20.77 -49.53 44.90
C GLN A 466 -20.81 -48.78 43.56
N THR A 467 -19.89 -49.10 42.63
CA THR A 467 -19.77 -48.43 41.33
C THR A 467 -20.06 -49.39 40.18
N MET A 468 -20.46 -48.84 39.03
CA MET A 468 -20.74 -49.61 37.81
C MET A 468 -19.46 -50.25 37.25
N THR A 469 -19.55 -51.47 36.73
CA THR A 469 -18.42 -52.17 36.09
C THR A 469 -18.85 -52.85 34.79
N ALA A 470 -17.91 -53.07 33.87
CA ALA A 470 -18.09 -53.90 32.69
C ALA A 470 -16.96 -54.92 32.62
N SER A 471 -17.28 -56.20 32.39
CA SER A 471 -16.28 -57.27 32.41
C SER A 471 -15.61 -57.51 31.05
N THR A 472 -16.22 -57.10 29.93
CA THR A 472 -15.58 -57.16 28.61
C THR A 472 -15.94 -55.95 27.76
N VAL A 473 -14.93 -55.32 27.16
CA VAL A 473 -15.06 -54.24 26.18
C VAL A 473 -14.04 -54.47 25.07
N SER A 474 -14.51 -54.47 23.83
CA SER A 474 -13.70 -54.68 22.62
C SER A 474 -14.13 -53.75 21.47
N ASN A 475 -13.26 -53.61 20.47
CA ASN A 475 -13.59 -52.96 19.19
C ASN A 475 -13.07 -53.79 18.01
N SER A 476 -13.62 -53.55 16.82
CA SER A 476 -13.16 -54.11 15.55
C SER A 476 -13.32 -53.10 14.41
N VAL A 477 -12.39 -53.09 13.46
CA VAL A 477 -12.39 -52.22 12.28
C VAL A 477 -12.73 -53.02 11.02
N SER A 478 -13.58 -52.46 10.15
CA SER A 478 -13.86 -53.00 8.81
C SER A 478 -14.13 -51.84 7.83
N GLY A 479 -13.22 -51.68 6.85
CA GLY A 479 -13.23 -50.51 5.95
C GLY A 479 -13.21 -49.21 6.75
N ASN A 480 -14.14 -48.30 6.43
CA ASN A 480 -14.29 -46.99 7.08
C ASN A 480 -15.14 -47.04 8.38
N LYS A 481 -15.32 -48.21 9.02
CA LYS A 481 -16.20 -48.37 10.18
C LYS A 481 -15.51 -49.02 11.38
N ILE A 482 -15.82 -48.50 12.56
CA ILE A 482 -15.39 -49.01 13.87
C ILE A 482 -16.62 -49.55 14.60
N THR A 483 -16.59 -50.80 15.06
CA THR A 483 -17.66 -51.37 15.90
C THR A 483 -17.16 -51.58 17.32
N VAL A 484 -17.88 -51.06 18.31
CA VAL A 484 -17.57 -51.19 19.75
C VAL A 484 -18.57 -52.13 20.39
N SER A 485 -18.11 -53.04 21.26
CA SER A 485 -18.94 -54.00 21.99
C SER A 485 -18.61 -53.98 23.48
N ILE A 486 -19.65 -53.90 24.33
CA ILE A 486 -19.56 -53.84 25.80
C ILE A 486 -20.46 -54.94 26.39
N SER A 487 -19.91 -55.84 27.21
CA SER A 487 -20.66 -56.95 27.82
C SER A 487 -20.31 -57.19 29.29
N GLY A 488 -21.21 -57.90 29.97
CA GLY A 488 -21.09 -58.23 31.40
C GLY A 488 -21.07 -56.98 32.29
N LEU A 489 -22.01 -56.06 32.02
CA LEU A 489 -22.20 -54.83 32.75
C LEU A 489 -22.92 -55.11 34.08
N ALA A 490 -22.34 -54.66 35.20
CA ALA A 490 -22.97 -54.64 36.51
C ALA A 490 -23.20 -53.19 36.93
N ALA A 491 -24.47 -52.80 37.06
CA ALA A 491 -24.90 -51.45 37.38
C ALA A 491 -25.77 -51.46 38.65
N PRO A 492 -25.17 -51.44 39.85
CA PRO A 492 -25.88 -51.62 41.12
C PRO A 492 -26.93 -50.52 41.41
N ASN A 493 -26.79 -49.34 40.80
CA ASN A 493 -27.74 -48.22 40.90
C ASN A 493 -28.61 -48.06 39.64
N GLY A 494 -28.75 -49.11 38.83
CA GLY A 494 -29.43 -49.02 37.52
C GLY A 494 -28.56 -48.40 36.42
N LEU A 495 -29.04 -48.42 35.17
CA LEU A 495 -28.33 -47.92 34.00
C LEU A 495 -29.27 -47.09 33.14
N GLN A 496 -28.90 -45.83 32.93
CA GLN A 496 -29.56 -44.93 32.00
C GLN A 496 -29.02 -45.09 30.58
N THR A 497 -27.70 -44.98 30.39
CA THR A 497 -27.08 -45.02 29.05
C THR A 497 -25.58 -45.35 29.12
N ILE A 498 -25.01 -45.72 27.96
CA ILE A 498 -23.56 -45.86 27.77
C ILE A 498 -23.12 -44.91 26.67
N TYR A 499 -22.21 -44.00 27.03
CA TYR A 499 -21.56 -43.09 26.11
C TYR A 499 -20.20 -43.60 25.69
N VAL A 500 -19.91 -43.44 24.41
CA VAL A 500 -18.65 -43.86 23.79
C VAL A 500 -18.06 -42.68 23.01
N PRO A 501 -17.39 -41.74 23.69
CA PRO A 501 -16.56 -40.73 23.03
C PRO A 501 -15.45 -41.38 22.22
N THR A 502 -15.32 -40.97 20.96
CA THR A 502 -14.31 -41.45 20.02
C THR A 502 -13.69 -40.28 19.26
N TRP A 503 -12.39 -40.34 18.98
CA TRP A 503 -11.62 -39.31 18.24
C TRP A 503 -10.42 -39.96 17.54
N SER A 504 -9.95 -39.39 16.45
CA SER A 504 -8.74 -39.84 15.74
C SER A 504 -7.48 -39.34 16.47
N ASP A 505 -6.32 -40.03 16.38
CA ASP A 505 -5.07 -39.49 16.92
C ASP A 505 -4.54 -38.27 16.14
N VAL A 506 -5.09 -38.01 14.95
CA VAL A 506 -4.71 -36.88 14.10
C VAL A 506 -5.17 -35.61 14.82
N ASN A 507 -4.26 -34.67 15.03
CA ASN A 507 -4.52 -33.37 15.68
C ASN A 507 -5.10 -33.42 17.12
N GLY A 508 -5.10 -34.57 17.78
CA GLY A 508 -5.52 -34.69 19.18
C GLY A 508 -6.99 -35.02 19.33
N GLN A 509 -7.78 -34.21 20.06
CA GLN A 509 -9.22 -34.45 20.27
C GLN A 509 -10.09 -33.47 19.48
N ASP A 510 -9.59 -32.92 18.38
CA ASP A 510 -10.29 -31.92 17.58
C ASP A 510 -11.56 -32.46 16.92
N ASP A 511 -11.62 -33.76 16.66
CA ASP A 511 -12.75 -34.45 16.02
C ASP A 511 -13.58 -35.31 16.99
N ILE A 512 -13.43 -35.12 18.31
CA ILE A 512 -14.12 -35.96 19.31
C ILE A 512 -15.63 -35.90 19.17
N LYS A 513 -16.26 -37.08 19.06
CA LYS A 513 -17.71 -37.25 19.03
C LYS A 513 -18.18 -38.27 20.05
N TRP A 514 -19.28 -37.96 20.71
CA TRP A 514 -19.91 -38.80 21.72
C TRP A 514 -21.04 -39.62 21.10
N TYR A 515 -20.85 -40.93 21.05
CA TYR A 515 -21.86 -41.87 20.56
C TYR A 515 -22.59 -42.55 21.71
N THR A 516 -23.79 -43.07 21.44
CA THR A 516 -24.56 -43.85 22.41
C THR A 516 -24.58 -45.31 22.00
N ALA A 517 -24.19 -46.22 22.91
CA ALA A 517 -24.27 -47.65 22.67
C ALA A 517 -25.71 -48.14 22.82
N THR A 518 -26.15 -49.00 21.91
CA THR A 518 -27.49 -49.58 21.92
C THR A 518 -27.49 -50.97 22.53
N LYS A 519 -28.50 -51.26 23.36
CA LYS A 519 -28.66 -52.57 24.00
C LYS A 519 -29.00 -53.64 22.95
N GLN A 520 -28.29 -54.75 23.01
CA GLN A 520 -28.49 -55.94 22.17
C GLN A 520 -29.38 -56.96 22.87
N ASN A 521 -29.89 -57.94 22.12
CA ASN A 521 -30.82 -58.95 22.63
C ASN A 521 -30.22 -59.86 23.71
N ASP A 522 -28.91 -60.05 23.71
CA ASP A 522 -28.16 -60.85 24.69
C ASP A 522 -27.79 -60.05 25.96
N GLY A 523 -28.21 -58.78 26.04
CA GLY A 523 -27.92 -57.89 27.16
C GLY A 523 -26.58 -57.13 27.05
N SER A 524 -25.79 -57.37 26.01
CA SER A 524 -24.62 -56.54 25.69
C SER A 524 -25.04 -55.18 25.08
N TYR A 525 -24.08 -54.28 24.89
CA TYR A 525 -24.27 -53.00 24.21
C TYR A 525 -23.30 -52.86 23.04
N SER A 526 -23.77 -52.31 21.92
CA SER A 526 -22.95 -52.12 20.73
C SER A 526 -23.31 -50.85 19.96
N LEU A 527 -22.35 -50.33 19.20
CA LEU A 527 -22.50 -49.25 18.23
C LEU A 527 -21.47 -49.39 17.11
N THR A 528 -21.80 -48.82 15.95
CA THR A 528 -20.89 -48.69 14.81
C THR A 528 -20.68 -47.22 14.49
N ILE A 529 -19.42 -46.79 14.47
CA ILE A 529 -18.97 -45.44 14.10
C ILE A 529 -18.43 -45.49 12.68
N ASP A 530 -18.73 -44.46 11.90
CA ASP A 530 -18.22 -44.25 10.55
C ASP A 530 -17.13 -43.17 10.61
N ILE A 531 -15.92 -43.43 10.10
CA ILE A 531 -14.82 -42.47 10.18
C ILE A 531 -15.06 -41.22 9.32
N LYS A 532 -16.09 -41.21 8.47
CA LYS A 532 -16.56 -39.98 7.83
C LYS A 532 -16.94 -38.90 8.83
N ASP A 533 -17.40 -39.32 10.01
CA ASP A 533 -17.75 -38.42 11.11
C ASP A 533 -16.49 -37.89 11.82
N HIS A 534 -15.32 -38.36 11.39
CA HIS A 534 -13.99 -38.08 11.92
C HIS A 534 -13.03 -37.70 10.78
N ASN A 535 -13.52 -36.90 9.82
CA ASN A 535 -12.76 -36.34 8.71
C ASN A 535 -12.05 -37.35 7.78
N TYR A 536 -12.38 -38.64 7.88
CA TYR A 536 -11.62 -39.72 7.24
C TYR A 536 -10.14 -39.72 7.65
N ASP A 537 -9.83 -39.33 8.89
CA ASP A 537 -8.46 -39.35 9.38
C ASP A 537 -7.91 -40.78 9.36
N SER A 538 -6.74 -40.94 8.75
CA SER A 538 -6.05 -42.23 8.72
C SER A 538 -5.26 -42.45 10.01
N GLY A 539 -5.23 -43.68 10.51
CA GLY A 539 -4.45 -44.06 11.68
C GLY A 539 -5.30 -44.66 12.79
N VAL A 540 -4.88 -44.44 14.04
CA VAL A 540 -5.49 -45.03 15.23
C VAL A 540 -6.56 -44.09 15.80
N TYR A 541 -7.64 -44.68 16.30
CA TYR A 541 -8.73 -43.96 16.97
C TYR A 541 -8.77 -44.33 18.45
N ASN A 542 -8.97 -43.31 19.29
CA ASN A 542 -9.15 -43.45 20.73
C ASN A 542 -10.63 -43.60 21.06
N ILE A 543 -10.94 -44.53 21.95
CA ILE A 543 -12.30 -44.86 22.36
C ILE A 543 -12.36 -44.91 23.87
N HIS A 544 -13.17 -44.05 24.47
CA HIS A 544 -13.48 -44.06 25.89
C HIS A 544 -14.92 -44.53 26.09
N ILE A 545 -15.19 -45.21 27.22
CA ILE A 545 -16.50 -45.75 27.53
C ILE A 545 -16.92 -45.29 28.92
N TYR A 546 -18.09 -44.65 29.00
CA TYR A 546 -18.71 -44.18 30.25
C TYR A 546 -20.13 -44.73 30.38
N GLY A 547 -20.45 -45.32 31.53
CA GLY A 547 -21.82 -45.69 31.89
C GLY A 547 -22.44 -44.63 32.80
N VAL A 548 -23.70 -44.30 32.57
CA VAL A 548 -24.47 -43.37 33.42
C VAL A 548 -25.52 -44.18 34.17
N ASP A 549 -25.48 -44.17 35.51
CA ASP A 549 -26.48 -44.84 36.34
C ASP A 549 -27.78 -44.03 36.51
N ASP A 550 -28.81 -44.59 37.14
CA ASP A 550 -30.12 -43.91 37.30
C ASP A 550 -30.05 -42.71 38.26
N THR A 551 -28.94 -42.55 39.00
CA THR A 551 -28.68 -41.35 39.82
C THR A 551 -28.05 -40.22 39.00
N GLY A 552 -27.71 -40.47 37.74
CA GLY A 552 -27.01 -39.54 36.86
C GLY A 552 -25.48 -39.59 37.02
N LYS A 553 -24.93 -40.54 37.76
CA LYS A 553 -23.47 -40.65 37.97
C LYS A 553 -22.81 -41.28 36.75
N TYR A 554 -21.84 -40.56 36.17
CA TYR A 554 -20.95 -41.09 35.15
C TYR A 554 -19.89 -41.97 35.80
N THR A 555 -19.73 -43.19 35.29
CA THR A 555 -18.66 -44.12 35.67
C THR A 555 -17.82 -44.43 34.45
N PHE A 556 -16.53 -44.12 34.50
CA PHE A 556 -15.58 -44.53 33.48
C PHE A 556 -15.40 -46.06 33.54
N LEU A 557 -15.70 -46.74 32.43
CA LEU A 557 -15.65 -48.19 32.34
C LEU A 557 -14.32 -48.67 31.76
N LYS A 558 -13.87 -48.05 30.66
CA LYS A 558 -12.61 -48.42 29.98
C LYS A 558 -12.19 -47.37 28.94
N ALA A 559 -10.89 -47.34 28.63
CA ALA A 559 -10.34 -46.72 27.43
C ALA A 559 -9.61 -47.76 26.57
N MET A 560 -9.63 -47.58 25.26
CA MET A 560 -8.93 -48.42 24.30
C MET A 560 -8.68 -47.68 22.99
N THR A 561 -7.87 -48.27 22.11
CA THR A 561 -7.62 -47.78 20.76
C THR A 561 -8.02 -48.81 19.70
N THR A 562 -8.21 -48.37 18.45
CA THR A 562 -8.39 -49.27 17.30
C THR A 562 -7.07 -49.79 16.75
N SER A 563 -7.12 -50.79 15.85
CA SER A 563 -6.04 -51.00 14.88
C SER A 563 -5.93 -49.81 13.91
N GLU A 564 -4.80 -49.65 13.22
CA GLU A 564 -4.64 -48.63 12.17
C GLU A 564 -5.75 -48.76 11.10
N ILE A 565 -6.37 -47.63 10.79
CA ILE A 565 -7.41 -47.49 9.77
C ILE A 565 -6.81 -46.74 8.59
N VAL A 566 -6.85 -47.34 7.40
CA VAL A 566 -6.50 -46.67 6.14
C VAL A 566 -7.80 -46.41 5.38
N PRO A 567 -8.20 -45.14 5.20
CA PRO A 567 -9.43 -44.78 4.51
C PRO A 567 -9.45 -45.27 3.06
N GLU A 568 -10.55 -45.86 2.62
CA GLU A 568 -10.76 -46.25 1.22
C GLU A 568 -11.21 -45.03 0.38
N ILE A 569 -10.27 -44.15 0.04
CA ILE A 569 -10.50 -42.90 -0.72
C ILE A 569 -9.99 -42.97 -2.16
N MET A 570 -10.44 -42.03 -3.00
CA MET A 570 -10.01 -41.94 -4.40
C MET A 570 -8.52 -41.59 -4.50
N SER A 571 -7.81 -42.19 -5.45
CA SER A 571 -6.40 -41.93 -5.72
C SER A 571 -6.10 -41.92 -7.23
N THR A 572 -4.93 -41.42 -7.61
CA THR A 572 -4.43 -41.38 -9.00
C THR A 572 -2.95 -41.77 -9.03
N SER A 573 -2.44 -42.24 -10.17
CA SER A 573 -1.02 -42.59 -10.32
C SER A 573 -0.18 -41.47 -10.94
N SER A 574 -0.77 -40.62 -11.78
CA SER A 574 -0.09 -39.42 -12.28
C SER A 574 -1.05 -38.32 -12.74
N ILE A 575 -0.58 -37.09 -12.67
CA ILE A 575 -1.19 -35.90 -13.29
C ILE A 575 -0.12 -35.27 -14.17
N LYS A 576 -0.45 -35.03 -15.44
CA LYS A 576 0.47 -34.46 -16.42
C LYS A 576 -0.18 -33.25 -17.10
N ALA A 577 0.62 -32.24 -17.40
CA ALA A 577 0.20 -31.10 -18.18
C ALA A 577 1.09 -30.95 -19.41
N SER A 578 0.51 -30.45 -20.50
CA SER A 578 1.21 -30.16 -21.75
C SER A 578 0.66 -28.88 -22.37
N VAL A 579 1.50 -28.17 -23.12
CA VAL A 579 1.15 -26.90 -23.77
C VAL A 579 1.17 -27.07 -25.28
N SER A 580 0.15 -26.54 -25.95
CA SER A 580 0.10 -26.40 -27.39
C SER A 580 -0.52 -25.03 -27.74
N GLY A 581 0.34 -24.08 -28.13
CA GLY A 581 -0.06 -22.68 -28.28
C GLY A 581 -0.58 -22.10 -26.98
N ASN A 582 -1.79 -21.54 -27.01
CA ASN A 582 -2.48 -20.91 -25.87
C ASN A 582 -3.32 -21.91 -25.06
N GLN A 583 -3.16 -23.21 -25.29
CA GLN A 583 -3.93 -24.25 -24.60
C GLN A 583 -3.05 -25.12 -23.73
N ILE A 584 -3.51 -25.34 -22.50
CA ILE A 584 -2.97 -26.29 -21.54
C ILE A 584 -3.87 -27.52 -21.56
N THR A 585 -3.31 -28.70 -21.76
CA THR A 585 -4.04 -29.97 -21.59
C THR A 585 -3.54 -30.68 -20.35
N ALA A 586 -4.42 -30.83 -19.36
CA ALA A 586 -4.19 -31.62 -18.15
C ALA A 586 -4.76 -33.04 -18.34
N THR A 587 -3.99 -34.06 -17.98
CA THR A 587 -4.35 -35.48 -18.08
C THR A 587 -4.08 -36.20 -16.76
N ILE A 588 -5.10 -36.86 -16.23
CA ILE A 588 -5.09 -37.58 -14.95
C ILE A 588 -5.18 -39.08 -15.24
N GLN A 589 -4.17 -39.85 -14.84
CA GLN A 589 -4.03 -41.27 -15.20
C GLN A 589 -4.03 -42.18 -13.97
N GLY A 590 -4.57 -43.40 -14.13
CA GLY A 590 -4.56 -44.42 -13.08
C GLY A 590 -5.49 -44.12 -11.90
N ILE A 591 -6.66 -43.52 -12.18
CA ILE A 591 -7.64 -43.22 -11.13
C ILE A 591 -8.21 -44.52 -10.55
N THR A 592 -8.04 -44.70 -9.25
CA THR A 592 -8.68 -45.75 -8.46
C THR A 592 -9.71 -45.11 -7.54
N SER A 593 -10.96 -45.57 -7.60
CA SER A 593 -12.04 -45.05 -6.76
C SER A 593 -12.88 -46.21 -6.22
N PRO A 594 -12.70 -46.60 -4.95
CA PRO A 594 -13.46 -47.70 -4.33
C PRO A 594 -14.98 -47.53 -4.42
N ASN A 595 -15.46 -46.29 -4.28
CA ASN A 595 -16.89 -45.94 -4.37
C ASN A 595 -17.32 -45.45 -5.77
N GLY A 596 -16.46 -45.55 -6.79
CA GLY A 596 -16.71 -45.01 -8.12
C GLY A 596 -16.58 -43.48 -8.22
N VAL A 597 -16.24 -42.99 -9.42
CA VAL A 597 -16.00 -41.57 -9.69
C VAL A 597 -17.32 -40.85 -10.03
N LYS A 598 -17.64 -39.78 -9.31
CA LYS A 598 -18.73 -38.85 -9.63
C LYS A 598 -18.25 -37.69 -10.49
N ASN A 599 -17.13 -37.06 -10.14
CA ASN A 599 -16.53 -35.96 -10.91
C ASN A 599 -15.01 -35.85 -10.68
N ILE A 600 -14.28 -35.33 -11.67
CA ILE A 600 -12.88 -34.89 -11.52
C ILE A 600 -12.82 -33.39 -11.80
N SER A 601 -12.48 -32.60 -10.79
CA SER A 601 -12.36 -31.15 -10.86
C SER A 601 -10.88 -30.73 -10.92
N VAL A 602 -10.57 -29.81 -11.82
CA VAL A 602 -9.20 -29.36 -12.10
C VAL A 602 -9.16 -27.83 -12.00
N PRO A 603 -8.85 -27.26 -10.83
CA PRO A 603 -8.58 -25.83 -10.72
C PRO A 603 -7.21 -25.48 -11.31
N VAL A 604 -7.18 -24.40 -12.09
CA VAL A 604 -5.99 -23.86 -12.77
C VAL A 604 -5.90 -22.37 -12.53
N TRP A 605 -4.68 -21.86 -12.32
CA TRP A 605 -4.37 -20.43 -12.19
C TRP A 605 -2.96 -20.14 -12.69
N SER A 606 -2.70 -18.89 -13.07
CA SER A 606 -1.37 -18.42 -13.47
C SER A 606 -0.57 -17.99 -12.23
N GLU A 607 0.77 -18.06 -12.26
CA GLU A 607 1.59 -17.55 -11.15
C GLU A 607 1.51 -16.02 -11.02
N THR A 608 1.14 -15.33 -12.09
CA THR A 608 0.99 -13.87 -12.11
C THR A 608 -0.24 -13.49 -11.29
N GLY A 609 -0.05 -12.66 -10.26
CA GLY A 609 -1.17 -12.22 -9.39
C GLY A 609 -1.58 -13.22 -8.30
N GLY A 610 -0.99 -14.42 -8.28
CA GLY A 610 -1.31 -15.45 -7.29
C GLY A 610 -2.47 -16.32 -7.74
N GLN A 611 -3.54 -16.46 -6.95
CA GLN A 611 -4.75 -17.21 -7.33
C GLN A 611 -5.90 -16.29 -7.77
N ASP A 612 -5.59 -15.08 -8.22
CA ASP A 612 -6.59 -14.08 -8.61
C ASP A 612 -7.38 -14.49 -9.85
N ASP A 613 -6.80 -15.31 -10.73
CA ASP A 613 -7.40 -15.81 -11.96
C ASP A 613 -7.86 -17.29 -11.88
N ILE A 614 -7.93 -17.88 -10.68
CA ILE A 614 -8.25 -19.30 -10.52
C ILE A 614 -9.61 -19.67 -11.11
N LYS A 615 -9.61 -20.68 -11.99
CA LYS A 615 -10.83 -21.24 -12.59
C LYS A 615 -10.88 -22.76 -12.45
N TRP A 616 -12.08 -23.25 -12.18
CA TRP A 616 -12.35 -24.68 -11.97
C TRP A 616 -12.91 -25.31 -13.24
N TYR A 617 -12.21 -26.31 -13.75
CA TYR A 617 -12.64 -27.07 -14.91
C TYR A 617 -13.05 -28.50 -14.53
N SER A 618 -13.92 -29.13 -15.33
CA SER A 618 -14.30 -30.54 -15.14
C SER A 618 -13.62 -31.41 -16.19
N ALA A 619 -12.88 -32.43 -15.76
CA ALA A 619 -12.20 -33.34 -16.67
C ALA A 619 -13.14 -34.43 -17.19
N THR A 620 -12.97 -34.77 -18.47
CA THR A 620 -13.82 -35.76 -19.16
C THR A 620 -13.09 -37.09 -19.25
N LYS A 621 -13.79 -38.18 -18.94
CA LYS A 621 -13.26 -39.55 -19.03
C LYS A 621 -12.93 -39.92 -20.49
N GLN A 622 -11.74 -40.41 -20.72
CA GLN A 622 -11.22 -40.87 -22.00
C GLN A 622 -11.45 -42.38 -22.19
N SER A 623 -11.27 -42.87 -23.42
CA SER A 623 -11.47 -44.30 -23.76
C SER A 623 -10.48 -45.24 -23.08
N ASP A 624 -9.30 -44.76 -22.73
CA ASP A 624 -8.26 -45.50 -22.00
C ASP A 624 -8.44 -45.48 -20.48
N GLY A 625 -9.50 -44.83 -19.99
CA GLY A 625 -9.83 -44.71 -18.57
C GLY A 625 -9.18 -43.51 -17.86
N SER A 626 -8.31 -42.75 -18.53
CA SER A 626 -7.80 -41.47 -18.02
C SER A 626 -8.89 -40.38 -18.03
N TYR A 627 -8.62 -39.25 -17.38
CA TYR A 627 -9.47 -38.05 -17.47
C TYR A 627 -8.64 -36.91 -18.05
N SER A 628 -9.24 -36.08 -18.92
CA SER A 628 -8.54 -34.96 -19.54
C SER A 628 -9.40 -33.71 -19.63
N VAL A 629 -8.74 -32.56 -19.56
CA VAL A 629 -9.34 -31.24 -19.77
C VAL A 629 -8.37 -30.33 -20.50
N THR A 630 -8.91 -29.49 -21.37
CA THR A 630 -8.16 -28.46 -22.10
C THR A 630 -8.59 -27.09 -21.61
N ILE A 631 -7.61 -26.27 -21.24
CA ILE A 631 -7.75 -24.93 -20.68
C ILE A 631 -7.15 -23.95 -21.67
N ASP A 632 -7.83 -22.83 -21.92
CA ASP A 632 -7.36 -21.75 -22.78
C ASP A 632 -6.83 -20.60 -21.90
N ILE A 633 -5.60 -20.12 -22.13
CA ILE A 633 -5.01 -19.07 -21.30
C ILE A 633 -5.73 -17.72 -21.44
N LYS A 634 -6.61 -17.54 -22.43
CA LYS A 634 -7.50 -16.37 -22.48
C LYS A 634 -8.39 -16.28 -21.24
N ASP A 635 -8.71 -17.42 -20.64
CA ASP A 635 -9.48 -17.51 -19.42
C ASP A 635 -8.67 -17.10 -18.18
N HIS A 636 -7.37 -16.87 -18.37
CA HIS A 636 -6.34 -16.60 -17.37
C HIS A 636 -5.52 -15.37 -17.76
N ASN A 637 -6.21 -14.33 -18.26
CA ASN A 637 -5.65 -13.04 -18.66
C ASN A 637 -4.50 -13.07 -19.67
N TYR A 638 -4.28 -14.20 -20.35
CA TYR A 638 -3.11 -14.47 -21.19
C TYR A 638 -1.78 -14.35 -20.45
N ASP A 639 -1.78 -14.59 -19.14
CA ASP A 639 -0.57 -14.55 -18.34
C ASP A 639 0.48 -15.53 -18.87
N CYS A 640 1.73 -15.12 -18.85
CA CYS A 640 2.85 -15.95 -19.26
C CYS A 640 3.62 -16.40 -18.02
N GLY A 641 4.28 -17.56 -18.11
CA GLY A 641 4.99 -18.15 -16.99
C GLY A 641 4.32 -19.43 -16.50
N THR A 642 4.47 -19.72 -15.22
CA THR A 642 4.01 -20.99 -14.63
C THR A 642 2.50 -20.96 -14.42
N TYR A 643 1.83 -22.03 -14.84
CA TYR A 643 0.44 -22.33 -14.50
C TYR A 643 0.42 -23.50 -13.54
N TYR A 644 -0.29 -23.33 -12.43
CA TYR A 644 -0.50 -24.38 -11.43
C TYR A 644 -1.81 -25.09 -11.70
N ILE A 645 -1.79 -26.41 -11.60
CA ILE A 645 -2.91 -27.28 -11.95
C ILE A 645 -3.09 -28.25 -10.81
N HIS A 646 -4.17 -28.08 -10.06
CA HIS A 646 -4.55 -29.00 -9.00
C HIS A 646 -5.61 -29.97 -9.51
N CYS A 647 -5.77 -31.10 -8.83
CA CYS A 647 -6.77 -32.11 -9.19
C CYS A 647 -7.50 -32.63 -7.94
N TYR A 648 -8.83 -32.62 -8.01
CA TYR A 648 -9.71 -33.13 -6.98
C TYR A 648 -10.69 -34.13 -7.56
N GLY A 649 -10.82 -35.28 -6.91
CA GLY A 649 -11.77 -36.33 -7.29
C GLY A 649 -12.92 -36.40 -6.31
N THR A 650 -14.16 -36.38 -6.79
CA THR A 650 -15.34 -36.61 -5.97
C THR A 650 -15.94 -37.97 -6.28
N ASP A 651 -16.15 -38.81 -5.27
CA ASP A 651 -16.73 -40.15 -5.41
C ASP A 651 -18.28 -40.12 -5.37
N THR A 652 -18.93 -41.28 -5.58
CA THR A 652 -20.41 -41.36 -5.55
C THR A 652 -21.02 -41.20 -4.15
N SER A 653 -20.20 -41.32 -3.10
CA SER A 653 -20.57 -41.00 -1.71
C SER A 653 -20.52 -39.50 -1.41
N ASN A 654 -20.11 -38.66 -2.38
CA ASN A 654 -19.86 -37.23 -2.27
C ASN A 654 -18.61 -36.86 -1.45
N LEU A 655 -17.67 -37.78 -1.26
CA LEU A 655 -16.37 -37.45 -0.69
C LEU A 655 -15.47 -36.85 -1.77
N THR A 656 -14.95 -35.65 -1.52
CA THR A 656 -13.96 -35.00 -2.38
C THR A 656 -12.56 -35.22 -1.81
N THR A 657 -11.65 -35.73 -2.64
CA THR A 657 -10.25 -36.04 -2.29
C THR A 657 -9.31 -35.25 -3.18
N PHE A 658 -8.26 -34.66 -2.60
CA PHE A 658 -7.16 -34.10 -3.38
C PHE A 658 -6.34 -35.22 -3.98
N LEU A 659 -6.26 -35.27 -5.32
CA LEU A 659 -5.57 -36.33 -6.06
C LEU A 659 -4.12 -35.95 -6.37
N GLY A 660 -3.75 -34.68 -6.22
CA GLY A 660 -2.41 -34.16 -6.45
C GLY A 660 -2.42 -32.92 -7.36
N ASP A 661 -1.24 -32.47 -7.71
CA ASP A 661 -0.99 -31.27 -8.50
C ASP A 661 0.10 -31.49 -9.56
N THR A 662 0.17 -30.55 -10.49
CA THR A 662 1.26 -30.40 -11.46
C THR A 662 1.35 -28.93 -11.88
N SER A 663 2.36 -28.60 -12.67
CA SER A 663 2.47 -27.28 -13.29
C SER A 663 3.00 -27.36 -14.70
N VAL A 664 2.77 -26.31 -15.48
CA VAL A 664 3.35 -26.16 -16.82
C VAL A 664 3.71 -24.72 -17.07
N ASN A 665 4.75 -24.47 -17.86
CA ASN A 665 5.15 -23.12 -18.22
C ASN A 665 4.64 -22.76 -19.62
N ILE A 666 3.96 -21.62 -19.74
CA ILE A 666 3.56 -20.99 -20.99
C ILE A 666 4.59 -19.90 -21.30
N SER A 667 5.25 -20.00 -22.44
CA SER A 667 6.13 -18.94 -22.97
C SER A 667 5.60 -18.50 -24.32
N THR A 668 5.08 -17.28 -24.40
CA THR A 668 4.80 -16.62 -25.67
C THR A 668 5.75 -15.43 -25.82
N THR A 669 6.43 -15.32 -26.95
CA THR A 669 7.20 -14.11 -27.26
C THR A 669 6.24 -13.11 -27.91
N PRO A 670 5.99 -11.94 -27.29
CA PRO A 670 5.06 -10.96 -27.84
C PRO A 670 5.61 -10.31 -29.11
N MET A 671 4.71 -9.80 -29.95
CA MET A 671 5.06 -8.97 -31.11
C MET A 671 5.92 -7.78 -30.71
N THR A 672 6.94 -7.45 -31.50
CA THR A 672 7.78 -6.26 -31.30
C THR A 672 7.93 -5.50 -32.61
N ALA A 673 8.23 -4.19 -32.51
CA ALA A 673 8.71 -3.37 -33.62
C ALA A 673 10.06 -2.76 -33.22
N SER A 674 11.00 -2.64 -34.17
CA SER A 674 12.33 -2.10 -33.86
C SER A 674 12.39 -0.58 -33.96
N LYS A 675 11.47 0.03 -34.71
CA LYS A 675 11.45 1.48 -34.92
C LYS A 675 10.07 1.97 -35.32
N ILE A 676 9.64 3.08 -34.71
CA ILE A 676 8.42 3.81 -35.07
C ILE A 676 8.80 5.27 -35.32
N THR A 677 8.40 5.81 -36.47
CA THR A 677 8.65 7.22 -36.82
C THR A 677 7.39 7.87 -37.35
N ALA A 678 7.27 9.17 -37.12
CA ALA A 678 6.23 10.00 -37.72
C ALA A 678 6.87 11.21 -38.42
N SER A 679 6.30 11.60 -39.55
CA SER A 679 6.65 12.82 -40.28
C SER A 679 5.39 13.56 -40.71
N PHE A 680 5.45 14.88 -40.81
CA PHE A 680 4.34 15.72 -41.23
C PHE A 680 4.70 16.49 -42.50
N ALA A 681 3.84 16.41 -43.51
CA ALA A 681 3.92 17.20 -44.74
C ALA A 681 2.52 17.32 -45.35
N ASP A 682 2.20 18.46 -45.97
CA ASP A 682 0.94 18.67 -46.70
C ASP A 682 -0.33 18.33 -45.89
N ASN A 683 -0.39 18.75 -44.63
CA ASN A 683 -1.46 18.42 -43.67
C ASN A 683 -1.63 16.91 -43.36
N MET A 684 -0.70 16.07 -43.81
CA MET A 684 -0.70 14.63 -43.60
C MET A 684 0.41 14.20 -42.65
N ILE A 685 0.04 13.43 -41.64
CA ILE A 685 0.96 12.71 -40.76
C ILE A 685 1.18 11.33 -41.37
N THR A 686 2.43 10.96 -41.64
CA THR A 686 2.80 9.61 -42.08
C THR A 686 3.53 8.89 -40.96
N VAL A 687 3.00 7.75 -40.52
CA VAL A 687 3.58 6.92 -39.46
C VAL A 687 4.15 5.65 -40.07
N ASN A 688 5.42 5.36 -39.82
CA ASN A 688 6.12 4.16 -40.28
C ASN A 688 6.48 3.26 -39.08
N ILE A 689 6.24 1.96 -39.23
CA ILE A 689 6.50 0.93 -38.22
C ILE A 689 7.40 -0.14 -38.87
N ASP A 690 8.67 -0.17 -38.46
CA ASP A 690 9.71 -1.01 -39.05
C ASP A 690 10.14 -2.16 -38.12
N GLY A 691 10.70 -3.21 -38.74
CA GLY A 691 11.32 -4.34 -38.04
C GLY A 691 10.37 -5.14 -37.16
N ILE A 692 9.14 -5.37 -37.64
CA ILE A 692 8.14 -6.12 -36.88
C ILE A 692 8.54 -7.59 -36.78
N THR A 693 8.68 -8.09 -35.55
CA THR A 693 8.81 -9.51 -35.24
C THR A 693 7.51 -9.97 -34.61
N ALA A 694 6.81 -10.90 -35.25
CA ALA A 694 5.51 -11.40 -34.79
C ALA A 694 5.50 -12.94 -34.77
N PRO A 695 6.04 -13.57 -33.70
CA PRO A 695 6.13 -15.02 -33.59
C PRO A 695 4.77 -15.73 -33.68
N ASN A 696 3.70 -15.06 -33.25
CA ASN A 696 2.32 -15.57 -33.27
C ASN A 696 1.53 -15.09 -34.50
N GLY A 697 2.19 -14.46 -35.48
CA GLY A 697 1.54 -13.85 -36.64
C GLY A 697 0.91 -12.48 -36.34
N ILE A 698 0.56 -11.75 -37.40
CA ILE A 698 -0.05 -10.40 -37.32
C ILE A 698 -1.48 -10.48 -37.84
N GLN A 699 -2.45 -10.08 -37.03
CA GLN A 699 -3.82 -9.81 -37.46
C GLN A 699 -3.95 -8.38 -38.00
N SER A 700 -3.50 -7.37 -37.25
CA SER A 700 -3.51 -5.97 -37.68
C SER A 700 -2.51 -5.11 -36.90
N ILE A 701 -2.11 -3.96 -37.43
CA ILE A 701 -1.35 -2.94 -36.71
C ILE A 701 -2.24 -1.71 -36.55
N LEU A 702 -2.51 -1.30 -35.32
CA LEU A 702 -3.37 -0.19 -34.95
C LEU A 702 -2.53 1.01 -34.51
N VAL A 703 -2.88 2.19 -35.00
CA VAL A 703 -2.18 3.44 -34.78
C VAL A 703 -3.16 4.48 -34.25
N PRO A 704 -3.50 4.46 -32.94
CA PRO A 704 -4.21 5.56 -32.32
C PRO A 704 -3.39 6.85 -32.34
N THR A 705 -4.02 7.94 -32.75
CA THR A 705 -3.40 9.27 -32.89
C THR A 705 -4.36 10.33 -32.39
N TRP A 706 -3.83 11.34 -31.70
CA TRP A 706 -4.57 12.50 -31.20
C TRP A 706 -3.67 13.74 -31.23
N SER A 707 -4.28 14.92 -31.30
CA SER A 707 -3.57 16.18 -31.10
C SER A 707 -3.41 16.42 -29.59
N ASP A 708 -2.29 16.97 -29.13
CA ASP A 708 -2.12 17.22 -27.69
C ASP A 708 -3.00 18.39 -27.19
N ASN A 709 -3.66 19.10 -28.10
CA ASN A 709 -4.60 20.17 -27.79
C ASN A 709 -5.93 19.56 -27.31
N GLY A 710 -6.32 19.81 -26.06
CA GLY A 710 -7.52 19.19 -25.48
C GLY A 710 -7.30 17.79 -24.87
N GLY A 711 -6.11 17.20 -25.04
CA GLY A 711 -5.77 15.89 -24.51
C GLY A 711 -6.07 14.78 -25.51
N GLN A 712 -6.76 13.71 -25.11
CA GLN A 712 -7.16 12.63 -26.03
C GLN A 712 -8.61 12.81 -26.53
N ASP A 713 -9.11 14.04 -26.56
CA ASP A 713 -10.50 14.33 -26.92
C ASP A 713 -10.79 14.09 -28.42
N ASP A 714 -9.78 14.11 -29.27
CA ASP A 714 -9.87 13.87 -30.72
C ASP A 714 -9.19 12.56 -31.17
N ILE A 715 -9.01 11.59 -30.26
CA ILE A 715 -8.32 10.33 -30.58
C ILE A 715 -9.06 9.52 -31.66
N VAL A 716 -8.33 9.14 -32.71
CA VAL A 716 -8.82 8.25 -33.78
C VAL A 716 -7.87 7.08 -33.96
N TRP A 717 -8.45 5.88 -34.10
CA TRP A 717 -7.71 4.64 -34.31
C TRP A 717 -7.62 4.32 -35.80
N TYR A 718 -6.40 4.32 -36.33
CA TYR A 718 -6.16 3.95 -37.72
C TYR A 718 -5.55 2.55 -37.83
N THR A 719 -5.76 1.88 -38.96
CA THR A 719 -5.11 0.60 -39.25
C THR A 719 -3.98 0.81 -40.26
N ALA A 720 -2.75 0.45 -39.89
CA ALA A 720 -1.61 0.54 -40.78
C ALA A 720 -1.63 -0.60 -41.82
N THR A 721 -1.21 -0.26 -43.04
CA THR A 721 -1.18 -1.19 -44.17
C THR A 721 0.25 -1.70 -44.36
N LYS A 722 0.38 -3.00 -44.61
CA LYS A 722 1.68 -3.64 -44.88
C LYS A 722 2.28 -3.14 -46.19
N GLN A 723 3.54 -2.75 -46.15
CA GLN A 723 4.33 -2.28 -47.28
C GLN A 723 5.12 -3.44 -47.93
N SER A 724 5.61 -3.23 -49.15
CA SER A 724 6.34 -4.25 -49.93
C SER A 724 7.67 -4.70 -49.29
N ASN A 725 8.30 -3.83 -48.51
CA ASN A 725 9.52 -4.10 -47.74
C ASN A 725 9.24 -4.79 -46.38
N GLY A 726 7.97 -5.08 -46.06
CA GLY A 726 7.55 -5.73 -44.81
C GLY A 726 7.28 -4.78 -43.63
N SER A 727 7.52 -3.47 -43.76
CA SER A 727 7.10 -2.48 -42.76
C SER A 727 5.59 -2.23 -42.83
N TYR A 728 5.05 -1.50 -41.87
CA TYR A 728 3.67 -1.03 -41.89
C TYR A 728 3.63 0.49 -41.90
N GLN A 729 2.66 1.07 -42.61
CA GLN A 729 2.51 2.51 -42.74
C GLN A 729 1.04 2.92 -42.66
N VAL A 730 0.80 4.09 -42.09
CA VAL A 730 -0.49 4.78 -42.19
C VAL A 730 -0.28 6.26 -42.48
N THR A 731 -1.19 6.85 -43.25
CA THR A 731 -1.25 8.29 -43.51
C THR A 731 -2.54 8.83 -42.89
N ILE A 732 -2.41 9.88 -42.09
CA ILE A 732 -3.45 10.45 -41.25
C ILE A 732 -3.59 11.93 -41.61
N ASP A 733 -4.81 12.35 -41.94
CA ASP A 733 -5.10 13.75 -42.25
C ASP A 733 -5.33 14.52 -40.95
N ALA A 734 -4.55 15.58 -40.71
CA ALA A 734 -4.66 16.39 -39.49
C ALA A 734 -6.05 17.05 -39.36
N LYS A 735 -6.81 17.20 -40.46
CA LYS A 735 -8.20 17.68 -40.39
C LYS A 735 -9.13 16.75 -39.60
N ASN A 736 -8.79 15.46 -39.51
CA ASN A 736 -9.54 14.47 -38.73
C ASN A 736 -9.32 14.65 -37.22
N HIS A 737 -8.38 15.52 -36.84
CA HIS A 737 -8.01 15.90 -35.49
C HIS A 737 -8.22 17.41 -35.33
N ASN A 738 -9.42 17.86 -35.71
CA ASN A 738 -9.87 19.26 -35.69
C ASN A 738 -9.03 20.27 -36.50
N GLY A 739 -8.00 19.82 -37.22
CA GLY A 739 -7.04 20.72 -37.88
C GLY A 739 -6.12 21.43 -36.87
N ASP A 740 -5.91 20.83 -35.70
CA ASP A 740 -5.11 21.46 -34.65
C ASP A 740 -3.63 21.50 -35.03
N SER A 741 -2.99 22.61 -34.70
CA SER A 741 -1.54 22.76 -34.81
C SER A 741 -0.89 22.55 -33.45
N GLY A 742 0.31 21.97 -33.43
CA GLY A 742 1.01 21.61 -32.20
C GLY A 742 1.54 20.18 -32.24
N PRO A 743 2.00 19.64 -31.10
CA PRO A 743 2.43 18.26 -31.01
C PRO A 743 1.23 17.30 -31.11
N TYR A 744 1.45 16.19 -31.79
CA TYR A 744 0.52 15.06 -31.91
C TYR A 744 1.19 13.84 -31.30
N SER A 745 0.43 13.11 -30.50
CA SER A 745 0.85 11.88 -29.85
C SER A 745 0.33 10.67 -30.63
N ILE A 746 1.22 9.70 -30.88
CA ILE A 746 0.94 8.55 -31.74
C ILE A 746 1.40 7.30 -31.00
N HIS A 747 0.46 6.41 -30.72
CA HIS A 747 0.76 5.09 -30.16
C HIS A 747 0.61 4.01 -31.25
N VAL A 748 1.29 2.89 -31.08
CA VAL A 748 1.23 1.76 -32.01
C VAL A 748 0.98 0.47 -31.24
N TYR A 749 -0.03 -0.27 -31.66
CA TYR A 749 -0.39 -1.58 -31.12
C TYR A 749 -0.40 -2.62 -32.24
N GLY A 750 0.13 -3.80 -31.98
CA GLY A 750 0.02 -4.97 -32.82
C GLY A 750 -1.08 -5.88 -32.30
N VAL A 751 -2.02 -6.26 -33.14
CA VAL A 751 -2.97 -7.34 -32.88
C VAL A 751 -2.36 -8.60 -33.47
N GLU A 752 -2.01 -9.56 -32.63
CA GLU A 752 -1.46 -10.85 -33.07
C GLU A 752 -2.55 -11.76 -33.66
N ALA A 753 -2.16 -12.82 -34.38
CA ALA A 753 -3.14 -13.70 -35.05
C ALA A 753 -4.08 -14.45 -34.09
N ASP A 754 -3.70 -14.55 -32.81
CA ASP A 754 -4.50 -15.12 -31.73
C ASP A 754 -5.42 -14.09 -31.03
N GLY A 755 -5.40 -12.82 -31.48
CA GLY A 755 -6.24 -11.73 -30.99
C GLY A 755 -5.62 -10.88 -29.88
N ARG A 756 -4.37 -11.15 -29.45
CA ARG A 756 -3.70 -10.36 -28.41
C ARG A 756 -3.30 -8.97 -28.90
N ASN A 757 -3.57 -7.94 -28.10
CA ASN A 757 -3.10 -6.58 -28.35
C ASN A 757 -1.76 -6.36 -27.64
N VAL A 758 -0.72 -6.01 -28.40
CA VAL A 758 0.63 -5.78 -27.91
C VAL A 758 1.03 -4.34 -28.20
N PHE A 759 1.47 -3.59 -27.20
CA PHE A 759 2.01 -2.26 -27.42
C PHE A 759 3.38 -2.35 -28.07
N LEU A 760 3.52 -1.81 -29.28
CA LEU A 760 4.75 -1.86 -30.06
C LEU A 760 5.64 -0.62 -29.84
N GLY A 761 5.06 0.46 -29.32
CA GLY A 761 5.75 1.69 -28.98
C GLY A 761 4.93 2.94 -29.31
N ASN A 762 5.57 4.10 -29.20
CA ASN A 762 4.96 5.39 -29.47
C ASN A 762 5.94 6.33 -30.19
N THR A 763 5.41 7.39 -30.77
CA THR A 763 6.16 8.50 -31.35
C THR A 763 5.32 9.78 -31.28
N SER A 764 5.90 10.90 -31.66
CA SER A 764 5.21 12.19 -31.74
C SER A 764 5.69 12.98 -32.95
N VAL A 765 4.82 13.83 -33.49
CA VAL A 765 5.19 14.77 -34.56
C VAL A 765 4.57 16.13 -34.29
N SER A 766 5.29 17.21 -34.61
CA SER A 766 4.71 18.55 -34.55
C SER A 766 4.06 18.89 -35.89
N VAL A 767 2.80 19.29 -35.82
CA VAL A 767 1.93 19.65 -36.95
C VAL A 767 1.79 21.16 -36.99
N ARG A 768 2.00 21.74 -38.18
CA ARG A 768 1.62 23.13 -38.48
C ARG A 768 0.56 23.06 -39.57
N TYR A 769 -0.70 22.96 -39.15
CA TYR A 769 -1.83 22.76 -40.04
C TYR A 769 -2.12 24.05 -40.83
N VAL A 770 -2.34 23.91 -42.14
CA VAL A 770 -2.57 25.02 -43.06
C VAL A 770 -3.96 24.85 -43.68
N GLU A 771 -4.96 25.55 -43.14
CA GLU A 771 -6.35 25.49 -43.64
C GLU A 771 -6.50 26.31 -44.94
N THR A 772 -6.16 27.60 -44.90
CA THR A 772 -6.26 28.51 -46.06
C THR A 772 -4.88 29.00 -46.48
N PRO A 773 -4.12 28.30 -47.34
CA PRO A 773 -2.75 28.68 -47.67
C PRO A 773 -2.69 30.04 -48.38
N ILE A 774 -1.65 30.82 -48.12
CA ILE A 774 -1.37 32.09 -48.82
C ILE A 774 -0.69 31.84 -50.17
N MET A 775 0.24 30.88 -50.20
CA MET A 775 0.90 30.43 -51.42
C MET A 775 0.02 29.41 -52.16
N GLY A 776 0.14 29.34 -53.48
CA GLY A 776 -0.56 28.38 -54.31
C GLY A 776 -1.14 29.00 -55.58
N ALA A 777 -1.77 28.16 -56.40
CA ALA A 777 -2.44 28.60 -57.61
C ALA A 777 -3.69 29.43 -57.26
N THR A 778 -3.86 30.56 -57.94
CA THR A 778 -5.09 31.36 -57.91
C THR A 778 -6.27 30.51 -58.35
N THR A 779 -7.35 30.51 -57.56
CA THR A 779 -8.56 29.70 -57.82
C THR A 779 -9.75 30.50 -58.36
N VAL A 780 -9.64 31.82 -58.37
CA VAL A 780 -10.68 32.77 -58.83
C VAL A 780 -10.29 33.42 -60.16
N THR A 781 -11.27 33.92 -60.91
CA THR A 781 -11.04 34.65 -62.16
C THR A 781 -11.04 36.16 -61.95
N ALA A 782 -10.51 36.92 -62.91
CA ALA A 782 -10.61 38.39 -62.89
C ALA A 782 -12.08 38.86 -62.83
N ALA A 783 -13.00 38.13 -63.46
CA ALA A 783 -14.42 38.45 -63.45
C ALA A 783 -15.02 38.36 -62.03
N ASP A 784 -14.60 37.38 -61.23
CA ASP A 784 -15.10 37.18 -59.86
C ASP A 784 -14.67 38.34 -58.94
N LEU A 785 -13.40 38.74 -59.04
CA LEU A 785 -12.84 39.87 -58.29
C LEU A 785 -13.49 41.21 -58.68
N ILE A 786 -13.74 41.43 -59.98
CA ILE A 786 -14.46 42.60 -60.50
C ILE A 786 -15.91 42.59 -60.01
N ALA A 787 -16.59 41.44 -60.05
CA ALA A 787 -17.97 41.28 -59.60
C ALA A 787 -18.12 41.58 -58.10
N TYR A 788 -17.17 41.13 -57.28
CA TYR A 788 -17.10 41.52 -55.88
C TYR A 788 -16.98 43.03 -55.73
N TYR A 789 -16.00 43.67 -56.40
CA TYR A 789 -15.76 45.09 -56.24
C TYR A 789 -16.99 45.91 -56.62
N ASN A 790 -17.63 45.59 -57.75
CA ASN A 790 -18.86 46.27 -58.18
C ASN A 790 -20.00 46.13 -57.16
N ARG A 791 -20.11 44.99 -56.46
CA ARG A 791 -21.13 44.74 -55.43
C ARG A 791 -20.92 45.59 -54.18
N THR A 792 -19.71 46.08 -53.92
CA THR A 792 -19.43 46.98 -52.78
C THR A 792 -20.13 48.33 -52.92
N GLY A 793 -20.45 48.76 -54.16
CA GLY A 793 -20.99 50.08 -54.45
C GLY A 793 -19.99 51.23 -54.25
N CYS A 794 -18.73 50.92 -53.95
CA CYS A 794 -17.67 51.91 -53.76
C CYS A 794 -17.24 52.54 -55.10
N THR A 795 -16.91 53.83 -55.07
CA THR A 795 -16.43 54.55 -56.26
C THR A 795 -14.97 54.17 -56.53
N TYR A 796 -14.68 53.74 -57.76
CA TYR A 796 -13.31 53.44 -58.17
C TYR A 796 -12.44 54.71 -58.21
N PRO A 797 -11.20 54.71 -57.66
CA PRO A 797 -10.41 55.92 -57.53
C PRO A 797 -10.07 56.58 -58.88
N GLN A 798 -10.54 57.81 -59.07
CA GLN A 798 -10.30 58.58 -60.30
C GLN A 798 -8.80 58.79 -60.59
N ILE A 799 -7.96 58.83 -59.55
CA ILE A 799 -6.51 58.94 -59.70
C ILE A 799 -5.89 57.74 -60.44
N TYR A 800 -6.50 56.56 -60.37
CA TYR A 800 -6.04 55.36 -61.09
C TYR A 800 -6.47 55.41 -62.56
N THR A 801 -7.70 55.85 -62.83
CA THR A 801 -8.15 56.05 -64.22
C THR A 801 -7.37 57.16 -64.92
N ASN A 802 -6.95 58.22 -64.19
CA ASN A 802 -6.15 59.31 -64.72
C ASN A 802 -4.76 58.86 -65.21
N ILE A 803 -4.22 57.76 -64.66
CA ILE A 803 -2.96 57.14 -65.10
C ILE A 803 -3.19 55.92 -66.00
N GLY A 804 -4.40 55.76 -66.53
CA GLY A 804 -4.76 54.71 -67.50
C GLY A 804 -5.07 53.33 -66.90
N VAL A 805 -5.29 53.23 -65.58
CA VAL A 805 -5.62 51.97 -64.90
C VAL A 805 -7.11 51.98 -64.52
N ASN A 806 -7.92 51.23 -65.27
CA ASN A 806 -9.31 50.95 -64.90
C ASN A 806 -9.40 49.71 -63.97
N LEU A 807 -10.59 49.42 -63.43
CA LEU A 807 -10.79 48.30 -62.49
C LEU A 807 -10.35 46.95 -63.08
N GLU A 808 -10.66 46.67 -64.34
CA GLU A 808 -10.26 45.43 -65.02
C GLU A 808 -8.72 45.33 -65.12
N THR A 809 -8.05 46.41 -65.51
CA THR A 809 -6.59 46.47 -65.57
C THR A 809 -5.97 46.26 -64.18
N PHE A 810 -6.55 46.86 -63.15
CA PHE A 810 -6.10 46.73 -61.76
C PHE A 810 -6.19 45.30 -61.24
N VAL A 811 -7.33 44.64 -61.46
CA VAL A 811 -7.54 43.24 -61.06
C VAL A 811 -6.58 42.30 -61.80
N ASN A 812 -6.42 42.50 -63.12
CA ASN A 812 -5.47 41.72 -63.90
C ASN A 812 -4.02 41.93 -63.45
N MET A 813 -3.64 43.15 -63.03
CA MET A 813 -2.33 43.39 -62.43
C MET A 813 -2.15 42.60 -61.14
N TYR A 814 -3.15 42.53 -60.26
CA TYR A 814 -3.09 41.71 -59.05
C TYR A 814 -2.88 40.23 -59.37
N ILE A 815 -3.71 39.66 -60.26
CA ILE A 815 -3.60 38.24 -60.65
C ILE A 815 -2.20 37.94 -61.20
N GLN A 816 -1.71 38.77 -62.14
CA GLN A 816 -0.40 38.55 -62.76
C GLN A 816 0.77 38.66 -61.77
N GLU A 817 0.74 39.64 -60.86
CA GLU A 817 1.79 39.80 -59.85
C GLU A 817 1.76 38.64 -58.85
N CYS A 818 0.56 38.20 -58.45
CA CYS A 818 0.33 37.03 -57.60
C CYS A 818 0.83 35.73 -58.25
N GLU A 819 0.42 35.43 -59.48
CA GLU A 819 0.87 34.25 -60.24
C GLU A 819 2.39 34.23 -60.41
N ALA A 820 3.00 35.38 -60.69
CA ALA A 820 4.44 35.50 -60.85
C ALA A 820 5.22 35.16 -59.57
N GLU A 821 4.67 35.45 -58.39
CA GLU A 821 5.31 35.15 -57.10
C GLU A 821 4.81 33.84 -56.47
N GLY A 822 3.75 33.22 -57.00
CA GLY A 822 3.11 32.02 -56.44
C GLY A 822 2.17 32.29 -55.26
N VAL A 823 1.74 33.54 -55.09
CA VAL A 823 0.75 33.95 -54.08
C VAL A 823 -0.64 33.83 -54.67
N ARG A 824 -1.63 33.37 -53.90
CA ARG A 824 -3.01 33.28 -54.38
C ARG A 824 -3.65 34.66 -54.53
N ALA A 825 -4.17 34.99 -55.71
CA ALA A 825 -4.71 36.32 -55.99
C ALA A 825 -5.94 36.65 -55.14
N GLU A 826 -6.78 35.67 -54.83
CA GLU A 826 -7.91 35.85 -53.91
C GLU A 826 -7.47 36.30 -52.51
N VAL A 827 -6.31 35.85 -52.02
CA VAL A 827 -5.79 36.25 -50.69
C VAL A 827 -5.31 37.70 -50.75
N ALA A 828 -4.42 38.02 -51.69
CA ALA A 828 -3.86 39.36 -51.82
C ALA A 828 -4.94 40.41 -52.17
N PHE A 829 -5.89 40.08 -53.04
CA PHE A 829 -6.97 41.00 -53.39
C PHE A 829 -7.94 41.20 -52.23
N ALA A 830 -8.36 40.14 -51.53
CA ALA A 830 -9.21 40.27 -50.34
C ALA A 830 -8.54 41.11 -49.26
N GLN A 831 -7.25 40.88 -49.01
CA GLN A 831 -6.47 41.67 -48.07
C GLN A 831 -6.41 43.14 -48.50
N ALA A 832 -6.13 43.42 -49.78
CA ALA A 832 -6.10 44.80 -50.29
C ALA A 832 -7.44 45.51 -50.11
N MET A 833 -8.55 44.81 -50.35
CA MET A 833 -9.89 45.36 -50.16
C MET A 833 -10.19 45.61 -48.68
N LEU A 834 -9.71 44.75 -47.77
CA LEU A 834 -9.83 44.98 -46.33
C LEU A 834 -9.01 46.20 -45.88
N GLU A 835 -7.73 46.24 -46.23
CA GLU A 835 -6.76 47.26 -45.80
C GLU A 835 -7.12 48.66 -46.31
N THR A 836 -7.66 48.74 -47.52
CA THR A 836 -8.02 50.01 -48.16
C THR A 836 -9.49 50.39 -47.95
N GLY A 837 -10.29 49.55 -47.31
CA GLY A 837 -11.75 49.73 -47.24
C GLY A 837 -12.40 49.78 -48.63
N ASN A 838 -12.11 48.80 -49.48
CA ASN A 838 -12.52 48.70 -50.89
C ASN A 838 -12.03 49.90 -51.73
N LEU A 839 -10.74 50.20 -51.63
CA LEU A 839 -10.05 51.29 -52.32
C LEU A 839 -10.55 52.70 -51.94
N GLN A 840 -11.14 52.87 -50.75
CA GLN A 840 -11.62 54.18 -50.27
C GLN A 840 -10.60 54.91 -49.37
N PHE A 841 -9.60 54.19 -48.83
CA PHE A 841 -8.45 54.73 -48.09
C PHE A 841 -8.85 55.62 -46.89
N GLY A 842 -9.65 55.06 -45.98
CA GLY A 842 -10.12 55.76 -44.78
C GLY A 842 -9.12 55.87 -43.61
N GLY A 843 -7.88 55.38 -43.79
CA GLY A 843 -6.84 55.35 -42.77
C GLY A 843 -5.64 56.26 -43.09
N ASP A 844 -4.48 55.94 -42.52
CA ASP A 844 -3.24 56.74 -42.70
C ASP A 844 -2.69 56.71 -44.13
N VAL A 845 -2.95 55.61 -44.85
CA VAL A 845 -2.51 55.41 -46.24
C VAL A 845 -3.51 56.04 -47.20
N LYS A 846 -3.01 56.81 -48.17
CA LYS A 846 -3.79 57.46 -49.23
C LYS A 846 -3.75 56.69 -50.53
N ALA A 847 -4.81 56.82 -51.32
CA ALA A 847 -4.92 56.21 -52.64
C ALA A 847 -3.73 56.56 -53.56
N SER A 848 -3.20 57.78 -53.46
CA SER A 848 -2.06 58.26 -54.26
C SER A 848 -0.75 57.54 -53.96
N GLN A 849 -0.59 56.89 -52.80
CA GLN A 849 0.65 56.22 -52.42
C GLN A 849 0.85 54.86 -53.08
N PHE A 850 -0.19 54.33 -53.74
CA PHE A 850 -0.23 52.96 -54.30
C PHE A 850 0.14 51.86 -53.30
N ASN A 851 -0.12 52.08 -52.02
CA ASN A 851 0.15 51.13 -50.96
C ASN A 851 -1.16 50.44 -50.55
N PHE A 852 -1.35 49.22 -51.03
CA PHE A 852 -2.61 48.50 -50.88
C PHE A 852 -2.67 47.59 -49.65
N ALA A 853 -1.57 47.48 -48.90
CA ALA A 853 -1.41 46.53 -47.80
C ALA A 853 -0.97 47.22 -46.50
N GLY A 854 -1.04 48.54 -46.43
CA GLY A 854 -0.63 49.29 -45.24
C GLY A 854 0.89 49.21 -44.96
N LEU A 855 1.73 48.92 -45.96
CA LEU A 855 3.16 48.66 -45.74
C LEU A 855 3.85 49.86 -45.09
N GLY A 856 4.27 49.67 -43.84
CA GLY A 856 4.96 50.70 -43.04
C GLY A 856 4.04 51.74 -42.41
N ALA A 857 2.72 51.58 -42.48
CA ALA A 857 1.77 52.46 -41.81
C ALA A 857 1.58 52.04 -40.34
N THR A 858 1.69 52.99 -39.41
CA THR A 858 1.49 52.76 -37.97
C THR A 858 0.91 54.03 -37.34
N GLY A 859 -0.40 54.03 -37.03
CA GLY A 859 -1.09 55.03 -36.22
C GLY A 859 -0.57 56.46 -36.32
N GLY A 860 -0.76 57.12 -37.46
CA GLY A 860 -0.28 58.46 -37.78
C GLY A 860 0.94 58.53 -38.72
N VAL A 861 1.53 57.39 -39.06
CA VAL A 861 2.58 57.28 -40.09
C VAL A 861 1.92 56.87 -41.42
N PRO A 862 2.09 57.65 -42.52
CA PRO A 862 1.36 57.44 -43.77
C PRO A 862 1.75 56.16 -44.53
N GLY A 863 2.74 55.40 -44.06
CA GLY A 863 3.28 54.23 -44.75
C GLY A 863 4.13 54.58 -45.97
N TYR A 864 4.64 53.54 -46.62
CA TYR A 864 5.51 53.68 -47.80
C TYR A 864 4.74 54.23 -49.00
N ASP A 865 5.35 55.16 -49.73
CA ASP A 865 4.79 55.79 -50.93
C ASP A 865 5.47 55.23 -52.19
N PHE A 866 4.81 54.27 -52.84
CA PHE A 866 5.30 53.68 -54.07
C PHE A 866 5.22 54.65 -55.25
N SER A 867 4.29 55.60 -55.25
CA SER A 867 4.18 56.59 -56.32
C SER A 867 5.34 57.59 -56.29
N ALA A 868 5.83 57.95 -55.10
CA ALA A 868 6.98 58.83 -54.93
C ALA A 868 8.28 58.15 -55.39
N THR A 869 8.45 56.86 -55.08
CA THR A 869 9.66 56.11 -55.44
C THR A 869 9.66 55.63 -56.90
N TYR A 870 8.52 55.15 -57.40
CA TYR A 870 8.42 54.46 -58.70
C TYR A 870 7.56 55.22 -59.73
N GLY A 871 7.12 56.43 -59.39
CA GLY A 871 6.40 57.35 -60.26
C GLY A 871 4.87 57.21 -60.17
N ASN A 872 4.17 58.34 -60.27
CA ASN A 872 2.70 58.38 -60.38
C ASN A 872 2.22 57.96 -61.78
N THR A 873 2.43 56.69 -62.12
CA THR A 873 2.14 56.08 -63.42
C THR A 873 1.51 54.69 -63.24
N SER A 874 0.96 54.10 -64.29
CA SER A 874 0.47 52.71 -64.27
C SER A 874 1.54 51.71 -63.81
N THR A 875 2.82 51.96 -64.15
CA THR A 875 3.97 51.17 -63.68
C THR A 875 4.21 51.30 -62.17
N GLY A 876 4.13 52.52 -61.63
CA GLY A 876 4.26 52.73 -60.18
C GLY A 876 3.13 52.09 -59.39
N LEU A 877 1.89 52.14 -59.91
CA LEU A 877 0.75 51.44 -59.32
C LEU A 877 0.96 49.92 -59.30
N ARG A 878 1.34 49.34 -60.45
CA ARG A 878 1.68 47.89 -60.54
C ARG A 878 2.82 47.52 -59.58
N THR A 879 3.77 48.42 -59.37
CA THR A 879 4.88 48.22 -58.42
C THR A 879 4.41 48.20 -56.97
N GLY A 880 3.42 49.02 -56.61
CA GLY A 880 2.77 48.95 -55.30
C GLY A 880 2.01 47.64 -55.06
N ILE A 881 1.32 47.13 -56.08
CA ILE A 881 0.71 45.79 -56.06
C ILE A 881 1.79 44.72 -55.86
N ARG A 882 2.88 44.78 -56.61
CA ARG A 882 4.01 43.86 -56.44
C ARG A 882 4.59 43.92 -55.03
N GLY A 883 4.75 45.11 -54.45
CA GLY A 883 5.22 45.28 -53.08
C GLY A 883 4.34 44.56 -52.06
N HIS A 884 3.02 44.63 -52.21
CA HIS A 884 2.07 43.86 -51.40
C HIS A 884 2.27 42.35 -51.57
N VAL A 885 2.27 41.86 -52.82
CA VAL A 885 2.41 40.43 -53.12
C VAL A 885 3.72 39.87 -52.58
N GLN A 886 4.82 40.60 -52.75
CA GLN A 886 6.12 40.23 -52.20
C GLN A 886 6.10 40.16 -50.67
N HIS A 887 5.40 41.08 -50.00
CA HIS A 887 5.28 41.03 -48.55
C HIS A 887 4.52 39.77 -48.08
N LEU A 888 3.44 39.41 -48.76
CA LEU A 888 2.69 38.17 -48.50
C LEU A 888 3.56 36.92 -48.73
N LYS A 889 4.32 36.87 -49.82
CA LYS A 889 5.29 35.79 -50.09
C LYS A 889 6.35 35.70 -48.99
N CYS A 890 6.86 36.86 -48.53
CA CYS A 890 7.82 36.93 -47.43
C CYS A 890 7.25 36.22 -46.21
N TYR A 891 6.01 36.51 -45.83
CA TYR A 891 5.35 35.90 -44.68
C TYR A 891 5.10 34.40 -44.85
N ALA A 892 4.77 33.95 -46.06
CA ALA A 892 4.23 32.61 -46.27
C ALA A 892 5.25 31.52 -46.64
N CYS A 893 6.41 31.88 -47.17
CA CYS A 893 7.46 30.92 -47.51
C CYS A 893 8.86 31.51 -47.38
N ASP A 894 9.87 30.65 -47.42
CA ASP A 894 11.30 31.00 -47.45
C ASP A 894 11.87 31.10 -48.87
N GLU A 895 11.12 30.69 -49.89
CA GLU A 895 11.53 30.80 -51.31
C GLU A 895 11.93 32.25 -51.71
N PRO A 896 12.92 32.41 -52.61
CA PRO A 896 13.34 33.71 -53.11
C PRO A 896 12.26 34.38 -53.96
N LEU A 897 12.35 35.71 -54.12
CA LEU A 897 11.49 36.45 -55.05
C LEU A 897 11.74 36.02 -56.50
N ASN A 898 10.66 35.89 -57.26
CA ASN A 898 10.73 35.62 -58.70
C ASN A 898 10.87 36.92 -59.51
N GLN A 899 10.45 38.05 -58.93
CA GLN A 899 10.53 39.37 -59.55
C GLN A 899 11.47 40.30 -58.78
N THR A 900 11.76 41.47 -59.35
CA THR A 900 12.58 42.50 -58.70
C THR A 900 11.99 42.92 -57.36
N LYS A 901 12.82 42.91 -56.30
CA LYS A 901 12.44 43.35 -54.94
C LYS A 901 12.00 44.82 -54.95
N VAL A 902 10.75 45.04 -54.55
CA VAL A 902 10.14 46.37 -54.38
C VAL A 902 9.46 46.53 -53.02
N ASP A 903 9.23 45.43 -52.28
CA ASP A 903 8.77 45.50 -50.90
C ASP A 903 9.85 46.14 -49.99
N PRO A 904 9.58 47.31 -49.38
CA PRO A 904 10.53 47.98 -48.49
C PRO A 904 10.75 47.25 -47.17
N ARG A 905 9.86 46.33 -46.78
CA ARG A 905 9.90 45.60 -45.52
C ARG A 905 10.42 44.18 -45.67
N TRP A 906 10.70 43.72 -46.88
CA TRP A 906 11.23 42.37 -47.13
C TRP A 906 12.52 42.13 -46.35
N ASN A 907 12.47 41.12 -45.47
CA ASN A 907 13.51 40.76 -44.52
C ASN A 907 13.42 39.28 -44.17
N ASP A 908 14.56 38.59 -44.01
CA ASP A 908 14.63 37.18 -43.62
C ASP A 908 13.95 36.90 -42.26
N THR A 909 13.88 37.90 -41.37
CA THR A 909 13.18 37.75 -40.06
C THR A 909 11.65 37.71 -40.16
N LEU A 910 11.10 38.02 -41.34
CA LEU A 910 9.67 37.97 -41.65
C LEU A 910 9.28 36.68 -42.38
N ARG A 911 10.24 35.78 -42.65
CA ARG A 911 9.98 34.50 -43.31
C ARG A 911 9.16 33.54 -42.45
N LEU A 912 8.25 32.81 -43.09
CA LEU A 912 7.41 31.75 -42.50
C LEU A 912 6.59 32.22 -41.28
N ARG A 913 6.28 33.52 -41.22
CA ARG A 913 5.46 34.16 -40.17
C ARG A 913 3.98 33.80 -40.29
N ALA A 914 3.47 33.56 -41.50
CA ALA A 914 2.09 33.16 -41.74
C ALA A 914 1.98 32.35 -43.05
N LEU A 915 1.88 31.03 -42.96
CA LEU A 915 1.66 30.11 -44.10
C LEU A 915 0.22 30.17 -44.61
N SER A 916 -0.72 30.47 -43.69
CA SER A 916 -2.15 30.53 -43.97
C SER A 916 -2.76 31.91 -43.65
N VAL A 917 -3.96 32.15 -44.18
CA VAL A 917 -4.74 33.36 -43.87
C VAL A 917 -5.04 33.46 -42.38
N GLU A 918 -5.30 32.34 -41.71
CA GLU A 918 -5.52 32.25 -40.25
C GLU A 918 -4.34 32.81 -39.46
N GLU A 919 -3.11 32.50 -39.89
CA GLU A 919 -1.89 32.94 -39.23
C GLU A 919 -1.58 34.43 -39.45
N LEU A 920 -2.24 35.13 -40.39
CA LEU A 920 -2.07 36.59 -40.56
C LEU A 920 -2.60 37.38 -39.35
N ALA A 921 -3.58 36.84 -38.63
CA ALA A 921 -4.07 37.43 -37.39
C ALA A 921 -3.00 37.31 -36.29
N GLY A 922 -2.61 38.44 -35.70
CA GLY A 922 -1.55 38.53 -34.70
C GLY A 922 -0.13 38.62 -35.27
N THR A 923 0.08 38.38 -36.58
CA THR A 923 1.42 38.46 -37.21
C THR A 923 1.52 39.60 -38.24
N TRP A 924 0.55 39.71 -39.14
CA TRP A 924 0.42 40.80 -40.10
C TRP A 924 -0.29 41.98 -39.46
N ALA A 925 -1.44 41.71 -38.83
CA ALA A 925 -2.23 42.69 -38.10
C ALA A 925 -2.41 42.25 -36.65
N ALA A 926 -2.32 43.19 -35.70
CA ALA A 926 -2.56 42.89 -34.28
C ALA A 926 -4.02 42.47 -33.98
N ASP A 927 -4.94 42.74 -34.90
CA ASP A 927 -6.35 42.38 -34.79
C ASP A 927 -6.55 40.85 -34.88
N LYS A 928 -7.02 40.24 -33.78
CA LYS A 928 -7.33 38.79 -33.72
C LYS A 928 -8.47 38.37 -34.64
N THR A 929 -9.30 39.32 -35.10
CA THR A 929 -10.40 39.07 -36.05
C THR A 929 -10.01 39.29 -37.51
N TYR A 930 -8.73 39.59 -37.77
CA TYR A 930 -8.23 39.90 -39.11
C TYR A 930 -8.46 38.77 -40.11
N ALA A 931 -8.05 37.55 -39.75
CA ALA A 931 -8.21 36.39 -40.62
C ALA A 931 -9.68 36.10 -40.99
N PRO A 932 -10.64 36.07 -40.04
CA PRO A 932 -12.06 36.00 -40.36
C PRO A 932 -12.55 37.09 -41.33
N LYS A 933 -12.05 38.32 -41.22
CA LYS A 933 -12.42 39.43 -42.12
C LYS A 933 -11.90 39.21 -43.53
N VAL A 934 -10.65 38.76 -43.68
CA VAL A 934 -10.07 38.42 -44.99
C VAL A 934 -10.85 37.25 -45.62
N LYS A 935 -11.06 36.15 -44.87
CA LYS A 935 -11.86 34.99 -45.35
C LYS A 935 -13.29 35.40 -45.73
N ALA A 936 -13.92 36.32 -45.01
CA ALA A 936 -15.26 36.81 -45.32
C ALA A 936 -15.33 37.62 -46.63
N ILE A 937 -14.23 38.24 -47.06
CA ILE A 937 -14.12 38.85 -48.39
C ILE A 937 -13.84 37.77 -49.44
N MET A 938 -12.91 36.85 -49.16
CA MET A 938 -12.59 35.73 -50.06
C MET A 938 -13.82 34.90 -50.43
N ASN A 939 -14.70 34.61 -49.47
CA ASN A 939 -15.94 33.85 -49.67
C ASN A 939 -17.00 34.59 -50.52
N LYS A 940 -16.73 35.82 -50.99
CA LYS A 940 -17.65 36.61 -51.83
C LYS A 940 -17.20 36.72 -53.28
N PHE A 941 -15.97 36.30 -53.58
CA PHE A 941 -15.54 35.98 -54.94
C PHE A 941 -16.26 34.70 -55.36
#